data_AF-A0A8H6ZMZ1-F1
#
_entry.id   AF-A0A8H6ZMZ1-F1
#
_cell.length_a   1.000
_cell.length_b   1.000
_cell.length_c   1.000
_cell.angle_alpha   90.00
_cell.angle_beta   90.00
_cell.angle_gamma   90.00
#
_symmetry.space_group_name_H-M   'P 1'
#
loop_
_entity.id
_entity.type
_entity.pdbx_description
1 polymer ?
#
loop_
_entity_poly.entity_id
_entity_poly.type
_entity_poly.pdbx_seq_one_letter_code
_entity_poly.pdbx_strand_id
1 'polypeptide(L)'
;MDVLKAVETYVTKMVSTPSAMKVLLLDTHTTPIVSLASTQSTLLTHQVYLTDRIDNRKRDRMPHMKCVCFLQCSEESLAALESELREPKYGEYFLYFSNVLSKTVIERLAQVDEYEVVKEVQEYFADYAPVLPYLFSLNRTPSLTSPLYGSTPNSWDPKALDRTVHGIGAVLLSLKKKPIIRYEKSSGMARKLAVEIQHRLQSEASLYDFRLTQVPPLLLILDRRNDPVTPLLSPWTYQAMVHELLGIHNGRVDLSLVPDIRSELSEITLTPSTDPFFQAHYLSTFGDLGTSLKGYVQSYQSRSLAQSPNSINSISDMKRFIEEYPEFKKLGGNVSKHVALVGELSRLVGRDKLLEVGEIEQGLATSAGADLKEVQAVIRDNAVPAWNKLRLVILYALRYQKTHTTNIASLINLMLSNGVSRDDAKLVYVFMNVAGADQRQDDLFSTESLLAKGRSALKGLKGVENVYMQHSPYLSQTIENLLKGRLKETSHPFLESPGPNASLQRPQDVIVFMIGGTTFTEARAISLMINESTGGAAAGSTAYATRILLGGTCVHNSSSYVEMIRSAATSFPASVYEPPPESASNMPSLNLNLGGVNVSLGGPAGTGVYRTSSDAIGVQTEGIRDGVMNLLGKFPTPFHSEASLPISSSLPRNSGFASHFRLPSVAAAGGADLLGYDLSPGYQPRARTYSHSSGLRGVSPRPHHHSNSSSNINVRGVSPARHPRFKFFVGASWAAKPGNTDHTYPPNTPIGAWVLDTLRRHTFSSRRAKEPGEDFFFVQSGTAVGIADGVGGWSDQGVDSAVFSQALMYYASKVYNGEIVTEAVLKGSSSRSRPKPKDVLKSAYDVTMTDSFVKAGSATTCLINFDPQTGMMYATNIGDTGFIIIRSGSIIYQSRAQFHGFNYPKQLLKNATSSRRSRNNSSDSPRDAESYEVQLREKDIIIAYTDGLVDNVYPEEILEICSVVLQEHRHDHDRPQIMSDRIVDYARQCMRSKTLLTPFERQAIKQGVAHKGGKIDDVTVVVTMVER
;
A
#
# COMPACT_ATOMS: atom_id res chain seq x y z
N MET A 1 5.02 13.64 4.44
CA MET A 1 4.00 13.58 3.38
C MET A 1 3.35 12.20 3.44
N ASP A 2 2.66 11.93 4.54
CA ASP A 2 1.88 10.72 4.75
C ASP A 2 0.68 11.17 5.60
N VAL A 3 -0.50 11.23 5.01
CA VAL A 3 -1.70 11.73 5.68
C VAL A 3 -2.33 10.70 6.61
N LEU A 4 -2.12 9.40 6.34
CA LEU A 4 -2.62 8.32 7.17
C LEU A 4 -1.84 8.26 8.48
N LYS A 5 -0.50 8.21 8.40
CA LYS A 5 0.37 8.20 9.59
C LYS A 5 0.24 9.48 10.44
N ALA A 6 -0.10 10.61 9.84
CA ALA A 6 -0.37 11.84 10.58
C ALA A 6 -1.65 11.73 11.43
N VAL A 7 -2.76 11.23 10.86
CA VAL A 7 -4.03 11.03 11.60
C VAL A 7 -3.90 9.89 12.62
N GLU A 8 -3.25 8.77 12.26
CA GLU A 8 -2.88 7.69 13.21
C GLU A 8 -2.18 8.26 14.45
N THR A 9 -1.16 9.11 14.24
CA THR A 9 -0.40 9.73 15.34
C THR A 9 -1.28 10.61 16.24
N TYR A 10 -2.25 11.33 15.69
CA TYR A 10 -3.21 12.10 16.47
C TYR A 10 -4.20 11.20 17.23
N VAL A 11 -4.77 10.17 16.58
CA VAL A 11 -5.70 9.22 17.21
C VAL A 11 -5.02 8.48 18.37
N THR A 12 -3.81 7.94 18.16
CA THR A 12 -3.03 7.29 19.21
C THR A 12 -2.75 8.22 20.39
N LYS A 13 -2.49 9.52 20.16
CA LYS A 13 -2.33 10.50 21.23
C LYS A 13 -3.62 10.75 22.02
N MET A 14 -4.74 11.03 21.33
CA MET A 14 -6.03 11.27 21.99
C MET A 14 -6.44 10.13 22.92
N VAL A 15 -6.20 8.88 22.50
CA VAL A 15 -6.53 7.70 23.32
C VAL A 15 -5.44 7.32 24.33
N SER A 16 -4.22 7.88 24.26
CA SER A 16 -3.14 7.53 25.20
C SER A 16 -3.13 8.37 26.48
N THR A 17 -3.57 9.65 26.44
CA THR A 17 -3.49 10.54 27.62
C THR A 17 -4.22 10.01 28.86
N PRO A 18 -5.47 9.51 28.79
CA PRO A 18 -6.17 9.02 29.98
C PRO A 18 -5.83 7.55 30.24
N SER A 19 -5.05 7.25 31.28
CA SER A 19 -4.64 5.88 31.65
C SER A 19 -5.72 5.09 32.43
N ALA A 20 -6.94 5.00 31.88
CA ALA A 20 -8.09 4.33 32.49
C ALA A 20 -9.02 3.72 31.43
N MET A 21 -10.13 3.11 31.83
CA MET A 21 -11.16 2.65 30.89
C MET A 21 -11.86 3.84 30.21
N LYS A 22 -11.94 3.82 28.87
CA LYS A 22 -12.42 4.94 28.05
C LYS A 22 -13.65 4.61 27.19
N VAL A 23 -14.46 5.64 26.99
CA VAL A 23 -15.45 5.77 25.91
C VAL A 23 -14.93 6.80 24.92
N LEU A 24 -14.97 6.49 23.62
CA LEU A 24 -14.66 7.43 22.54
C LEU A 24 -15.98 7.99 21.95
N LEU A 25 -16.23 9.29 22.12
CA LEU A 25 -17.32 9.99 21.45
C LEU A 25 -16.82 10.68 20.18
N LEU A 26 -17.52 10.44 19.08
CA LEU A 26 -17.26 11.03 17.76
C LEU A 26 -18.52 11.75 17.26
N ASP A 27 -18.42 12.45 16.13
CA ASP A 27 -19.58 12.98 15.40
C ASP A 27 -19.66 12.40 13.98
N THR A 28 -20.63 12.87 13.18
CA THR A 28 -20.84 12.44 11.79
C THR A 28 -19.59 12.61 10.92
N HIS A 29 -18.77 13.62 11.21
CA HIS A 29 -17.60 13.99 10.43
C HIS A 29 -16.32 13.30 10.91
N THR A 30 -16.10 13.19 12.23
CA THR A 30 -14.90 12.56 12.80
C THR A 30 -14.97 11.03 12.79
N THR A 31 -16.17 10.43 12.82
CA THR A 31 -16.36 8.97 12.76
C THR A 31 -15.69 8.35 11.52
N PRO A 32 -15.89 8.83 10.28
CA PRO A 32 -15.13 8.39 9.10
C PRO A 32 -13.61 8.49 9.24
N ILE A 33 -13.11 9.57 9.84
CA ILE A 33 -11.68 9.89 9.92
C ILE A 33 -10.97 8.90 10.85
N VAL A 34 -11.54 8.64 12.02
CA VAL A 34 -11.03 7.62 12.96
C VAL A 34 -11.17 6.22 12.37
N SER A 35 -12.28 5.92 11.67
CA SER A 35 -12.53 4.60 11.06
C SER A 35 -11.52 4.24 9.96
N LEU A 36 -10.97 5.23 9.25
CA LEU A 36 -9.94 5.02 8.23
C LEU A 36 -8.53 4.91 8.82
N ALA A 37 -8.26 5.58 9.94
CA ALA A 37 -6.94 5.62 10.56
C ALA A 37 -6.71 4.53 11.63
N SER A 38 -7.73 4.06 12.35
CA SER A 38 -7.57 3.15 13.48
C SER A 38 -8.59 2.02 13.50
N THR A 39 -8.10 0.80 13.75
CA THR A 39 -8.98 -0.37 13.96
C THR A 39 -9.58 -0.37 15.36
N GLN A 40 -10.71 -1.05 15.55
CA GLN A 40 -11.28 -1.30 16.88
C GLN A 40 -10.31 -2.06 17.80
N SER A 41 -9.51 -2.98 17.26
CA SER A 41 -8.47 -3.69 18.01
C SER A 41 -7.36 -2.75 18.52
N THR A 42 -6.99 -1.74 17.73
CA THR A 42 -6.04 -0.68 18.12
C THR A 42 -6.63 0.16 19.25
N LEU A 43 -7.88 0.61 19.13
CA LEU A 43 -8.58 1.39 20.15
C LEU A 43 -8.72 0.60 21.47
N LEU A 44 -9.09 -0.68 21.40
CA LEU A 44 -9.20 -1.57 22.56
C LEU A 44 -7.85 -1.83 23.25
N THR A 45 -6.76 -1.90 22.49
CA THR A 45 -5.38 -1.98 23.05
C THR A 45 -5.05 -0.73 23.89
N HIS A 46 -5.61 0.42 23.52
CA HIS A 46 -5.55 1.66 24.30
C HIS A 46 -6.70 1.82 25.33
N GLN A 47 -7.34 0.73 25.78
CA GLN A 47 -8.40 0.74 26.80
C GLN A 47 -9.66 1.53 26.41
N VAL A 48 -9.92 1.76 25.11
CA VAL A 48 -11.20 2.28 24.62
C VAL A 48 -12.14 1.08 24.41
N TYR A 49 -13.11 0.93 25.30
CA TYR A 49 -14.03 -0.21 25.30
C TYR A 49 -15.31 0.05 24.51
N LEU A 50 -15.75 1.30 24.45
CA LEU A 50 -16.94 1.74 23.71
C LEU A 50 -16.57 2.87 22.75
N THR A 51 -17.24 2.89 21.60
CA THR A 51 -17.20 4.01 20.65
C THR A 51 -18.63 4.29 20.22
N ASP A 52 -19.05 5.53 20.37
CA ASP A 52 -20.43 5.97 20.09
C ASP A 52 -20.39 7.41 19.55
N ARG A 53 -21.53 7.92 19.08
CA ARG A 53 -21.65 9.28 18.57
C ARG A 53 -22.23 10.22 19.61
N ILE A 54 -21.80 11.48 19.61
CA ILE A 54 -22.26 12.48 20.57
C ILE A 54 -23.76 12.80 20.40
N ASP A 55 -24.27 12.77 19.17
CA ASP A 55 -25.69 12.98 18.83
C ASP A 55 -26.61 11.82 19.27
N ASN A 56 -26.05 10.66 19.62
CA ASN A 56 -26.80 9.56 20.22
C ASN A 56 -27.26 9.92 21.64
N ARG A 57 -28.46 10.49 21.75
CA ARG A 57 -29.06 10.84 23.06
C ARG A 57 -29.32 9.63 23.97
N LYS A 58 -29.43 8.42 23.41
CA LYS A 58 -29.76 7.18 24.14
C LYS A 58 -28.57 6.53 24.88
N ARG A 59 -27.39 7.15 24.88
CA ARG A 59 -26.21 6.70 25.64
C ARG A 59 -26.51 6.56 27.14
N ASP A 60 -26.15 5.42 27.72
CA ASP A 60 -26.27 5.14 29.16
C ASP A 60 -25.30 5.97 30.02
N ARG A 61 -25.65 6.18 31.29
CA ARG A 61 -24.81 6.90 32.27
C ARG A 61 -23.79 5.95 32.89
N MET A 62 -22.50 6.22 32.67
CA MET A 62 -21.37 5.41 33.13
C MET A 62 -20.29 6.30 33.80
N PRO A 63 -20.51 6.81 35.03
CA PRO A 63 -19.60 7.77 35.67
C PRO A 63 -18.20 7.23 35.99
N HIS A 64 -17.99 5.91 35.92
CA HIS A 64 -16.70 5.26 36.11
C HIS A 64 -15.84 5.17 34.82
N MET A 65 -16.39 5.63 33.68
CA MET A 65 -15.66 5.79 32.42
C MET A 65 -15.05 7.18 32.31
N LYS A 66 -13.91 7.29 31.64
CA LYS A 66 -13.40 8.57 31.10
C LYS A 66 -13.86 8.73 29.65
N CYS A 67 -14.29 9.93 29.27
CA CYS A 67 -14.74 10.24 27.92
C CYS A 67 -13.63 10.94 27.13
N VAL A 68 -13.31 10.41 25.95
CA VAL A 68 -12.50 11.08 24.93
C VAL A 68 -13.47 11.54 23.85
N CYS A 69 -13.69 12.85 23.72
CA CYS A 69 -14.48 13.42 22.63
C CYS A 69 -13.52 13.84 21.51
N PHE A 70 -13.73 13.38 20.27
CA PHE A 70 -13.07 13.94 19.09
C PHE A 70 -14.10 14.45 18.09
N LEU A 71 -14.22 15.77 17.98
CA LEU A 71 -15.36 16.46 17.35
C LEU A 71 -14.91 17.51 16.33
N GLN A 72 -15.77 17.79 15.35
CA GLN A 72 -15.62 18.96 14.49
C GLN A 72 -16.10 20.23 15.21
N CYS A 73 -15.50 21.37 14.87
CA CYS A 73 -15.93 22.71 15.33
C CYS A 73 -17.22 23.18 14.63
N SER A 74 -18.27 22.35 14.61
CA SER A 74 -19.57 22.67 14.04
C SER A 74 -20.58 23.04 15.13
N GLU A 75 -21.53 23.94 14.86
CA GLU A 75 -22.59 24.28 15.83
C GLU A 75 -23.45 23.06 16.22
N GLU A 76 -23.59 22.06 15.33
CA GLU A 76 -24.28 20.81 15.64
C GLU A 76 -23.51 19.98 16.67
N SER A 77 -22.20 19.79 16.46
CA SER A 77 -21.30 19.08 17.38
C SER A 77 -21.15 19.81 18.71
N LEU A 78 -21.08 21.15 18.69
CA LEU A 78 -20.96 22.00 19.87
C LEU A 78 -22.25 22.02 20.70
N ALA A 79 -23.43 22.16 20.07
CA ALA A 79 -24.70 22.08 20.78
C ALA A 79 -24.96 20.67 21.38
N ALA A 80 -24.51 19.61 20.69
CA ALA A 80 -24.53 18.26 21.24
C ALA A 80 -23.59 18.11 22.45
N LEU A 81 -22.38 18.70 22.39
CA LEU A 81 -21.43 18.71 23.51
C LEU A 81 -21.94 19.51 24.71
N GLU A 82 -22.54 20.68 24.50
CA GLU A 82 -23.18 21.42 25.61
C GLU A 82 -24.32 20.62 26.24
N SER A 83 -25.13 19.90 25.45
CA SER A 83 -26.17 19.02 25.98
C SER A 83 -25.61 17.83 26.77
N GLU A 84 -24.36 17.43 26.52
CA GLU A 84 -23.64 16.39 27.26
C GLU A 84 -23.02 16.96 28.55
N LEU A 85 -22.46 18.17 28.52
CA LEU A 85 -21.84 18.82 29.68
C LEU A 85 -22.86 19.33 30.72
N ARG A 86 -24.08 19.68 30.30
CA ARG A 86 -25.20 19.99 31.24
C ARG A 86 -25.67 18.77 32.03
N GLU A 87 -25.56 17.57 31.47
CA GLU A 87 -26.02 16.32 32.09
C GLU A 87 -24.95 15.21 31.96
N PRO A 88 -23.78 15.35 32.62
CA PRO A 88 -22.61 14.53 32.33
C PRO A 88 -22.86 13.04 32.60
N LYS A 89 -22.64 12.24 31.56
CA LYS A 89 -22.84 10.80 31.54
C LYS A 89 -21.61 10.02 31.99
N TYR A 90 -20.42 10.62 31.85
CA TYR A 90 -19.12 10.04 32.22
C TYR A 90 -18.45 10.87 33.34
N GLY A 91 -17.40 10.35 33.98
CA GLY A 91 -16.79 10.99 35.16
C GLY A 91 -15.78 12.09 34.86
N GLU A 92 -15.14 12.03 33.68
CA GLU A 92 -14.15 13.00 33.21
C GLU A 92 -14.26 13.12 31.68
N TYR A 93 -14.06 14.32 31.12
CA TYR A 93 -14.10 14.59 29.68
C TYR A 93 -12.77 15.18 29.19
N PHE A 94 -12.26 14.61 28.10
CA PHE A 94 -11.08 15.06 27.36
C PHE A 94 -11.54 15.49 25.98
N LEU A 95 -11.52 16.80 25.71
CA LEU A 95 -12.14 17.40 24.53
C LEU A 95 -11.09 17.69 23.45
N TYR A 96 -11.19 16.98 22.34
CA TYR A 96 -10.32 17.13 21.18
C TYR A 96 -11.11 17.63 19.98
N PHE A 97 -10.61 18.68 19.33
CA PHE A 97 -11.29 19.33 18.21
C PHE A 97 -10.50 19.20 16.92
N SER A 98 -11.19 18.97 15.79
CA SER A 98 -10.53 18.74 14.49
C SER A 98 -9.84 19.96 13.90
N ASN A 99 -10.19 21.16 14.35
CA ASN A 99 -9.71 22.44 13.83
C ASN A 99 -9.61 23.51 14.93
N VAL A 100 -9.21 24.73 14.57
CA VAL A 100 -9.03 25.85 15.51
C VAL A 100 -10.35 26.28 16.16
N LEU A 101 -10.35 26.41 17.48
CA LEU A 101 -11.47 26.95 18.25
C LEU A 101 -11.41 28.48 18.39
N SER A 102 -12.58 29.12 18.38
CA SER A 102 -12.69 30.53 18.79
C SER A 102 -12.79 30.65 20.32
N LYS A 103 -12.19 31.71 20.87
CA LYS A 103 -12.24 32.00 22.32
C LYS A 103 -13.68 32.05 22.87
N THR A 104 -14.62 32.58 22.08
CA THR A 104 -16.05 32.62 22.42
C THR A 104 -16.70 31.25 22.53
N VAL A 105 -16.25 30.25 21.76
CA VAL A 105 -16.73 28.86 21.91
C VAL A 105 -16.12 28.21 23.16
N ILE A 106 -14.86 28.49 23.47
CA ILE A 106 -14.22 28.01 24.70
C ILE A 106 -14.93 28.59 25.94
N GLU A 107 -15.24 29.89 25.95
CA GLU A 107 -16.00 30.56 27.01
C GLU A 107 -17.43 30.01 27.13
N ARG A 108 -18.11 29.77 26.00
CA ARG A 108 -19.46 29.17 25.93
C ARG A 108 -19.49 27.74 26.47
N LEU A 109 -18.46 26.93 26.22
CA LEU A 109 -18.34 25.58 26.80
C LEU A 109 -17.99 25.62 28.29
N ALA A 110 -17.07 26.51 28.70
CA ALA A 110 -16.68 26.67 30.11
C ALA A 110 -17.83 27.17 31.00
N GLN A 111 -18.74 27.99 30.46
CA GLN A 111 -19.96 28.39 31.17
C GLN A 111 -20.94 27.23 31.41
N VAL A 112 -20.83 26.15 30.64
CA VAL A 112 -21.79 25.03 30.65
C VAL A 112 -21.29 23.82 31.48
N ASP A 113 -20.00 23.72 31.77
CA ASP A 113 -19.43 22.67 32.62
C ASP A 113 -19.59 22.99 34.13
N GLU A 114 -20.83 23.10 34.60
CA GLU A 114 -21.18 23.35 36.01
C GLU A 114 -20.67 22.25 36.97
N TYR A 115 -20.25 21.10 36.44
CA TYR A 115 -19.73 19.95 37.19
C TYR A 115 -18.20 19.84 37.14
N GLU A 116 -17.52 20.77 36.48
CA GLU A 116 -16.06 20.79 36.26
C GLU A 116 -15.50 19.46 35.73
N VAL A 117 -16.24 18.73 34.89
CA VAL A 117 -15.85 17.39 34.42
C VAL A 117 -14.83 17.42 33.28
N VAL A 118 -14.68 18.55 32.57
CA VAL A 118 -13.65 18.72 31.54
C VAL A 118 -12.27 18.84 32.18
N LYS A 119 -11.35 17.96 31.80
CA LYS A 119 -9.96 17.93 32.32
C LYS A 119 -8.92 18.42 31.32
N GLU A 120 -9.26 18.40 30.02
CA GLU A 120 -8.34 18.78 28.96
C GLU A 120 -9.13 19.26 27.73
N VAL A 121 -8.61 20.30 27.06
CA VAL A 121 -9.08 20.79 25.76
C VAL A 121 -7.87 20.94 24.83
N GLN A 122 -7.88 20.27 23.68
CA GLN A 122 -6.78 20.33 22.69
C GLN A 122 -7.31 20.38 21.25
N GLU A 123 -6.52 20.99 20.36
CA GLU A 123 -6.76 21.03 18.93
C GLU A 123 -5.88 19.99 18.22
N TYR A 124 -6.50 19.06 17.49
CA TYR A 124 -5.81 18.07 16.67
C TYR A 124 -6.31 18.12 15.24
N PHE A 125 -5.44 18.64 14.37
CA PHE A 125 -5.69 18.98 12.96
C PHE A 125 -5.88 17.76 12.03
N ALA A 126 -6.82 16.88 12.38
CA ALA A 126 -7.29 15.73 11.62
C ALA A 126 -8.69 16.01 11.05
N ASP A 127 -8.84 17.13 10.33
CA ASP A 127 -10.11 17.57 9.74
C ASP A 127 -10.30 17.09 8.29
N TYR A 128 -9.79 15.91 7.97
CA TYR A 128 -9.81 15.29 6.65
C TYR A 128 -9.75 13.76 6.78
N ALA A 129 -10.28 13.04 5.80
CA ALA A 129 -10.24 11.59 5.72
C ALA A 129 -8.96 11.10 5.02
N PRO A 130 -8.09 10.30 5.67
CA PRO A 130 -6.91 9.71 5.05
C PRO A 130 -7.31 8.42 4.29
N VAL A 131 -7.46 8.51 2.96
CA VAL A 131 -7.92 7.39 2.13
C VAL A 131 -6.76 6.46 1.75
N LEU A 132 -5.59 7.04 1.46
CA LEU A 132 -4.31 6.36 1.25
C LEU A 132 -3.19 7.25 1.83
N PRO A 133 -1.96 6.77 2.07
CA PRO A 133 -0.84 7.61 2.54
C PRO A 133 -0.58 8.87 1.69
N TYR A 134 -0.91 8.81 0.40
CA TYR A 134 -0.79 9.89 -0.59
C TYR A 134 -2.15 10.38 -1.15
N LEU A 135 -3.29 10.03 -0.53
CA LEU A 135 -4.63 10.50 -0.91
C LEU A 135 -5.46 10.91 0.31
N PHE A 136 -5.88 12.18 0.38
CA PHE A 136 -6.87 12.65 1.37
C PHE A 136 -8.16 13.13 0.71
N SER A 137 -9.24 13.13 1.49
CA SER A 137 -10.58 13.58 1.09
C SER A 137 -11.14 14.49 2.18
N LEU A 138 -11.81 15.59 1.83
CA LEU A 138 -12.60 16.36 2.80
C LEU A 138 -13.98 15.74 3.08
N ASN A 139 -14.27 14.59 2.47
CA ASN A 139 -15.48 13.78 2.65
C ASN A 139 -16.81 14.52 2.44
N ARG A 140 -16.80 15.60 1.67
CA ARG A 140 -18.00 16.33 1.25
C ARG A 140 -18.24 16.12 -0.24
N THR A 141 -18.89 15.00 -0.57
CA THR A 141 -19.53 14.81 -1.87
C THR A 141 -20.64 15.87 -2.00
N PRO A 142 -20.60 16.78 -2.99
CA PRO A 142 -21.58 17.84 -3.09
C PRO A 142 -22.98 17.31 -3.38
N SER A 143 -24.00 18.00 -2.85
CA SER A 143 -25.40 17.63 -2.98
C SER A 143 -26.30 18.87 -2.95
N LEU A 144 -27.60 18.70 -3.21
CA LEU A 144 -28.60 19.76 -3.07
C LEU A 144 -28.65 20.40 -1.65
N THR A 145 -28.27 19.65 -0.61
CA THR A 145 -28.22 20.15 0.79
C THR A 145 -26.84 20.68 1.21
N SER A 146 -25.80 20.39 0.43
CA SER A 146 -24.42 20.83 0.63
C SER A 146 -23.79 21.13 -0.73
N PRO A 147 -24.20 22.22 -1.41
CA PRO A 147 -23.65 22.58 -2.72
C PRO A 147 -22.18 22.99 -2.60
N LEU A 148 -21.42 22.75 -3.67
CA LEU A 148 -20.04 23.24 -3.83
C LEU A 148 -20.01 24.63 -4.50
N TYR A 149 -20.87 24.78 -5.50
CA TYR A 149 -20.98 25.98 -6.33
C TYR A 149 -22.09 26.90 -5.80
N GLY A 150 -21.94 28.19 -6.06
CA GLY A 150 -22.99 29.20 -5.84
C GLY A 150 -23.98 29.26 -7.00
N SER A 151 -24.35 30.48 -7.40
CA SER A 151 -25.26 30.73 -8.52
C SER A 151 -24.61 30.62 -9.91
N THR A 152 -23.29 30.41 -9.98
CA THR A 152 -22.54 30.24 -11.25
C THR A 152 -21.42 29.20 -11.12
N PRO A 153 -20.99 28.56 -12.23
CA PRO A 153 -19.89 27.59 -12.23
C PRO A 153 -18.54 28.12 -11.69
N ASN A 154 -18.32 29.44 -11.69
CA ASN A 154 -17.09 30.07 -11.20
C ASN A 154 -17.23 30.66 -9.78
N SER A 155 -18.35 30.41 -9.10
CA SER A 155 -18.62 30.90 -7.74
C SER A 155 -18.67 29.76 -6.73
N TRP A 156 -18.03 29.94 -5.58
CA TRP A 156 -18.17 29.07 -4.42
C TRP A 156 -19.48 29.31 -3.68
N ASP A 157 -20.06 28.25 -3.10
CA ASP A 157 -20.87 28.40 -1.89
C ASP A 157 -19.99 28.88 -0.71
N PRO A 158 -20.41 29.87 0.11
CA PRO A 158 -19.59 30.37 1.21
C PRO A 158 -19.21 29.33 2.26
N LYS A 159 -20.11 28.39 2.61
CA LYS A 159 -19.85 27.34 3.61
C LYS A 159 -18.95 26.24 3.04
N ALA A 160 -19.04 25.97 1.74
CA ALA A 160 -18.14 25.05 1.05
C ALA A 160 -16.71 25.61 0.95
N LEU A 161 -16.56 26.92 0.68
CA LEU A 161 -15.25 27.58 0.67
C LEU A 161 -14.58 27.54 2.04
N ASP A 162 -15.26 28.06 3.07
CA ASP A 162 -14.75 28.13 4.45
C ASP A 162 -14.30 26.74 4.94
N ARG A 163 -15.18 25.73 4.82
CA ARG A 163 -14.86 24.34 5.12
C ARG A 163 -13.62 23.83 4.36
N THR A 164 -13.45 24.22 3.11
CA THR A 164 -12.32 23.79 2.28
C THR A 164 -11.01 24.43 2.75
N VAL A 165 -11.03 25.71 3.14
CA VAL A 165 -9.90 26.41 3.77
C VAL A 165 -9.51 25.72 5.07
N HIS A 166 -10.47 25.44 5.97
CA HIS A 166 -10.23 24.72 7.22
C HIS A 166 -9.65 23.32 7.00
N GLY A 167 -10.17 22.57 6.03
CA GLY A 167 -9.71 21.22 5.71
C GLY A 167 -8.29 21.18 5.15
N ILE A 168 -7.94 22.10 4.26
CA ILE A 168 -6.57 22.23 3.73
C ILE A 168 -5.62 22.75 4.81
N GLY A 169 -6.05 23.73 5.61
CA GLY A 169 -5.29 24.22 6.77
C GLY A 169 -4.91 23.10 7.72
N ALA A 170 -5.84 22.18 8.01
CA ALA A 170 -5.57 20.99 8.83
C ALA A 170 -4.53 20.04 8.20
N VAL A 171 -4.58 19.78 6.89
CA VAL A 171 -3.54 19.00 6.17
C VAL A 171 -2.16 19.66 6.25
N LEU A 172 -2.11 21.00 6.17
CA LEU A 172 -0.85 21.75 6.27
C LEU A 172 -0.26 21.71 7.69
N LEU A 173 -1.10 21.81 8.72
CA LEU A 173 -0.70 21.71 10.13
C LEU A 173 -0.28 20.28 10.51
N SER A 174 -1.02 19.26 10.09
CA SER A 174 -0.72 17.85 10.40
C SER A 174 0.60 17.37 9.80
N LEU A 175 0.91 17.84 8.58
CA LEU A 175 2.16 17.53 7.87
C LEU A 175 3.31 18.49 8.20
N LYS A 176 3.04 19.55 8.99
CA LYS A 176 3.93 20.66 9.33
C LYS A 176 4.56 21.29 8.08
N LYS A 177 3.72 21.87 7.22
CA LYS A 177 4.07 22.50 5.94
C LYS A 177 3.48 23.91 5.84
N LYS A 178 4.33 24.89 5.53
CA LYS A 178 3.93 26.23 5.12
C LYS A 178 4.24 26.38 3.61
N PRO A 179 3.24 26.27 2.73
CA PRO A 179 3.48 26.15 1.29
C PRO A 179 3.53 27.51 0.58
N ILE A 180 4.19 27.52 -0.57
CA ILE A 180 3.89 28.49 -1.64
C ILE A 180 2.66 28.00 -2.39
N ILE A 181 1.77 28.90 -2.80
CA ILE A 181 0.53 28.54 -3.51
C ILE A 181 0.64 28.87 -5.01
N ARG A 182 0.32 27.88 -5.86
CA ARG A 182 -0.02 28.04 -7.28
C ARG A 182 -1.46 27.59 -7.50
N TYR A 183 -2.15 28.21 -8.45
CA TYR A 183 -3.55 27.89 -8.77
C TYR A 183 -3.78 27.93 -10.28
N GLU A 184 -4.78 27.20 -10.76
CA GLU A 184 -5.21 27.21 -12.16
C GLU A 184 -5.89 28.56 -12.51
N LYS A 185 -5.39 29.27 -13.52
CA LYS A 185 -5.77 30.67 -13.80
C LYS A 185 -7.18 30.83 -14.36
N SER A 186 -7.66 29.85 -15.13
CA SER A 186 -9.05 29.73 -15.62
C SER A 186 -10.08 29.80 -14.49
N SER A 187 -9.79 29.18 -13.34
CA SER A 187 -10.77 29.00 -12.27
C SER A 187 -10.75 30.15 -11.29
N GLY A 188 -11.82 30.96 -11.34
CA GLY A 188 -12.14 31.93 -10.29
C GLY A 188 -12.27 31.29 -8.90
N MET A 189 -12.69 30.02 -8.83
CA MET A 189 -12.77 29.24 -7.60
C MET A 189 -11.38 28.89 -7.05
N ALA A 190 -10.46 28.42 -7.91
CA ALA A 190 -9.08 28.13 -7.53
C ALA A 190 -8.34 29.38 -7.04
N ARG A 191 -8.51 30.51 -7.74
CA ARG A 191 -7.97 31.80 -7.32
C ARG A 191 -8.52 32.26 -5.96
N LYS A 192 -9.84 32.16 -5.73
CA LYS A 192 -10.43 32.57 -4.44
C LYS A 192 -9.92 31.69 -3.30
N LEU A 193 -9.89 30.37 -3.49
CA LEU A 193 -9.37 29.44 -2.49
C LEU A 193 -7.89 29.71 -2.16
N ALA A 194 -7.07 30.03 -3.17
CA ALA A 194 -5.66 30.39 -2.97
C ALA A 194 -5.51 31.63 -2.07
N VAL A 195 -6.27 32.70 -2.33
CA VAL A 195 -6.26 33.94 -1.53
C VAL A 195 -6.69 33.68 -0.09
N GLU A 196 -7.78 32.93 0.11
CA GLU A 196 -8.34 32.66 1.44
C GLU A 196 -7.39 31.81 2.31
N ILE A 197 -6.72 30.81 1.72
CA ILE A 197 -5.67 30.02 2.41
C ILE A 197 -4.47 30.90 2.76
N GLN A 198 -4.01 31.76 1.85
CA GLN A 198 -2.88 32.65 2.12
C GLN A 198 -3.19 33.65 3.25
N HIS A 199 -4.40 34.21 3.26
CA HIS A 199 -4.87 35.05 4.36
C HIS A 199 -4.86 34.30 5.70
N ARG A 200 -5.33 33.03 5.73
CA ARG A 200 -5.29 32.20 6.94
C ARG A 200 -3.86 31.88 7.41
N LEU A 201 -2.95 31.55 6.48
CA LEU A 201 -1.51 31.33 6.74
C LEU A 201 -0.80 32.59 7.29
N GLN A 202 -1.32 33.77 7.00
CA GLN A 202 -0.82 35.05 7.53
C GLN A 202 -1.46 35.40 8.88
N SER A 203 -2.77 35.21 9.05
CA SER A 203 -3.47 35.50 10.32
C SER A 203 -3.05 34.58 11.47
N GLU A 204 -2.71 33.33 11.17
CA GLU A 204 -2.31 32.31 12.15
C GLU A 204 -0.81 31.99 12.08
N ALA A 205 0.03 32.96 11.72
CA ALA A 205 1.44 32.75 11.40
C ALA A 205 2.24 31.98 12.47
N SER A 206 1.86 32.06 13.74
CA SER A 206 2.45 31.31 14.87
C SER A 206 2.18 29.80 14.83
N LEU A 207 1.03 29.34 14.33
CA LEU A 207 0.74 27.91 14.13
C LEU A 207 1.57 27.32 12.98
N TYR A 208 2.03 28.18 12.05
CA TYR A 208 2.83 27.83 10.89
C TYR A 208 4.32 28.17 11.03
N ASP A 209 4.81 28.44 12.25
CA ASP A 209 6.23 28.64 12.55
C ASP A 209 6.96 27.29 12.57
N PHE A 210 7.27 26.79 11.38
CA PHE A 210 7.99 25.54 11.15
C PHE A 210 9.41 25.81 10.67
N ARG A 211 10.35 24.93 11.06
CA ARG A 211 11.73 24.95 10.56
C ARG A 211 11.75 24.99 9.03
N LEU A 212 12.25 26.10 8.48
CA LEU A 212 12.34 26.35 7.05
C LEU A 212 13.07 25.21 6.31
N THR A 213 12.51 24.79 5.18
CA THR A 213 13.09 23.78 4.28
C THR A 213 13.89 24.45 3.16
N GLN A 214 14.95 23.78 2.68
CA GLN A 214 15.83 24.29 1.60
C GLN A 214 15.07 24.59 0.30
N VAL A 215 14.04 23.79 0.01
CA VAL A 215 13.02 24.10 -1.00
C VAL A 215 11.68 24.20 -0.25
N PRO A 216 10.91 25.28 -0.39
CA PRO A 216 9.59 25.38 0.21
C PRO A 216 8.62 24.35 -0.39
N PRO A 217 7.67 23.80 0.40
CA PRO A 217 6.62 22.94 -0.14
C PRO A 217 5.69 23.75 -1.06
N LEU A 218 5.08 23.08 -2.03
CA LEU A 218 4.16 23.68 -2.99
C LEU A 218 2.74 23.16 -2.79
N LEU A 219 1.76 24.06 -2.72
CA LEU A 219 0.34 23.77 -2.87
C LEU A 219 -0.10 24.14 -4.29
N LEU A 220 -0.64 23.18 -5.03
CA LEU A 220 -1.19 23.36 -6.37
C LEU A 220 -2.71 23.15 -6.31
N ILE A 221 -3.48 24.20 -6.61
CA ILE A 221 -4.95 24.16 -6.60
C ILE A 221 -5.46 24.07 -8.05
N LEU A 222 -6.24 23.03 -8.33
CA LEU A 222 -6.80 22.70 -9.65
C LEU A 222 -8.33 22.62 -9.60
N ASP A 223 -8.99 22.75 -10.75
CA ASP A 223 -10.46 22.68 -10.88
C ASP A 223 -10.89 21.48 -11.74
N ARG A 224 -11.80 20.65 -11.21
CA ARG A 224 -12.33 19.47 -11.91
C ARG A 224 -12.96 19.83 -13.26
N ARG A 225 -13.46 21.05 -13.45
CA ARG A 225 -14.05 21.47 -14.74
C ARG A 225 -13.03 21.50 -15.89
N ASN A 226 -11.72 21.50 -15.61
CA ASN A 226 -10.69 21.41 -16.64
C ASN A 226 -10.47 19.96 -17.14
N ASP A 227 -10.69 18.95 -16.30
CA ASP A 227 -10.70 17.52 -16.67
C ASP A 227 -12.01 16.83 -16.25
N PRO A 228 -13.09 17.04 -17.02
CA PRO A 228 -14.36 16.34 -16.85
C PRO A 228 -14.35 14.92 -17.43
N VAL A 229 -13.30 14.50 -18.15
CA VAL A 229 -13.23 13.21 -18.85
C VAL A 229 -12.81 12.10 -17.89
N THR A 230 -11.74 12.31 -17.12
CA THR A 230 -11.23 11.34 -16.14
C THR A 230 -12.30 10.69 -15.24
N PRO A 231 -13.27 11.42 -14.63
CA PRO A 231 -14.32 10.81 -13.79
C PRO A 231 -15.45 10.13 -14.57
N LEU A 232 -15.58 10.32 -15.89
CA LEU A 232 -16.67 9.74 -16.69
C LEU A 232 -16.30 8.39 -17.35
N LEU A 233 -15.03 8.00 -17.31
CA LEU A 233 -14.51 6.77 -17.93
C LEU A 233 -14.54 5.57 -16.98
N SER A 234 -14.86 4.39 -17.52
CA SER A 234 -14.84 3.12 -16.80
C SER A 234 -13.40 2.74 -16.40
N PRO A 235 -13.06 2.58 -15.12
CA PRO A 235 -11.71 2.30 -14.68
C PRO A 235 -11.45 0.80 -14.49
N TRP A 236 -10.41 0.27 -15.15
CA TRP A 236 -10.12 -1.17 -15.22
C TRP A 236 -9.08 -1.66 -14.19
N THR A 237 -9.01 -0.99 -13.03
CA THR A 237 -8.01 -1.24 -11.97
C THR A 237 -8.69 -1.39 -10.62
N TYR A 238 -8.24 -2.35 -9.80
CA TYR A 238 -9.09 -2.97 -8.77
C TYR A 238 -9.83 -1.97 -7.85
N GLN A 239 -9.12 -1.04 -7.19
CA GLN A 239 -9.74 -0.07 -6.28
C GLN A 239 -10.74 0.85 -6.99
N ALA A 240 -10.38 1.37 -8.16
CA ALA A 240 -11.22 2.28 -8.92
C ALA A 240 -12.47 1.57 -9.47
N MET A 241 -12.32 0.33 -9.92
CA MET A 241 -13.41 -0.49 -10.45
C MET A 241 -14.44 -0.86 -9.38
N VAL A 242 -14.01 -1.16 -8.14
CA VAL A 242 -14.90 -1.34 -6.99
C VAL A 242 -15.64 -0.03 -6.66
N HIS A 243 -14.93 1.11 -6.63
CA HIS A 243 -15.58 2.40 -6.36
C HIS A 243 -16.59 2.82 -7.43
N GLU A 244 -16.35 2.47 -8.70
CA GLU A 244 -17.25 2.74 -9.81
C GLU A 244 -18.51 1.86 -9.77
N LEU A 245 -18.36 0.54 -9.59
CA LEU A 245 -19.47 -0.41 -9.76
C LEU A 245 -20.21 -0.79 -8.46
N LEU A 246 -19.55 -0.66 -7.30
CA LEU A 246 -20.07 -1.07 -5.99
C LEU A 246 -20.03 0.06 -4.95
N GLY A 247 -19.30 1.14 -5.23
CA GLY A 247 -19.02 2.19 -4.26
C GLY A 247 -17.91 1.81 -3.27
N ILE A 248 -17.20 2.82 -2.77
CA ILE A 248 -16.34 2.69 -1.57
C ILE A 248 -16.64 3.91 -0.71
N HIS A 249 -17.26 3.69 0.45
CA HIS A 249 -17.68 4.72 1.38
C HIS A 249 -16.93 4.51 2.70
N ASN A 250 -15.98 5.41 3.01
CA ASN A 250 -15.18 5.37 4.23
C ASN A 250 -14.49 4.02 4.46
N GLY A 251 -13.88 3.47 3.40
CA GLY A 251 -13.17 2.18 3.42
C GLY A 251 -14.08 0.95 3.37
N ARG A 252 -15.40 1.11 3.23
CA ARG A 252 -16.38 0.02 3.21
C ARG A 252 -17.18 -0.04 1.92
N VAL A 253 -17.64 -1.24 1.58
CA VAL A 253 -18.42 -1.60 0.38
C VAL A 253 -19.67 -2.34 0.84
N ASP A 254 -20.83 -1.94 0.34
CA ASP A 254 -22.11 -2.62 0.59
C ASP A 254 -22.39 -3.60 -0.56
N LEU A 255 -22.54 -4.88 -0.22
CA LEU A 255 -22.94 -5.96 -1.13
C LEU A 255 -24.34 -6.51 -0.83
N SER A 256 -25.14 -5.88 0.02
CA SER A 256 -26.50 -6.34 0.39
C SER A 256 -27.45 -6.52 -0.81
N LEU A 257 -27.18 -5.83 -1.92
CA LEU A 257 -27.92 -5.93 -3.19
C LEU A 257 -27.37 -7.00 -4.16
N VAL A 258 -26.31 -7.72 -3.79
CA VAL A 258 -25.66 -8.73 -4.65
C VAL A 258 -26.41 -10.07 -4.57
N PRO A 259 -26.73 -10.72 -5.72
CA PRO A 259 -27.38 -12.03 -5.73
C PRO A 259 -26.56 -13.10 -5.00
N ASP A 260 -27.25 -13.92 -4.19
CA ASP A 260 -26.68 -15.04 -3.43
C ASP A 260 -25.48 -14.65 -2.55
N ILE A 261 -25.48 -13.42 -2.02
CA ILE A 261 -24.49 -12.97 -1.04
C ILE A 261 -24.79 -13.56 0.34
N ARG A 262 -23.73 -13.88 1.11
CA ARG A 262 -23.86 -14.29 2.51
C ARG A 262 -24.00 -13.05 3.39
N SER A 263 -24.81 -13.14 4.44
CA SER A 263 -25.01 -12.05 5.42
C SER A 263 -23.73 -11.62 6.14
N GLU A 264 -22.72 -12.49 6.23
CA GLU A 264 -21.38 -12.17 6.76
C GLU A 264 -20.50 -11.38 5.77
N LEU A 265 -20.96 -11.18 4.53
CA LEU A 265 -20.30 -10.44 3.46
C LEU A 265 -21.15 -9.28 2.92
N SER A 266 -22.21 -8.88 3.63
CA SER A 266 -23.09 -7.77 3.22
C SER A 266 -22.42 -6.40 3.36
N GLU A 267 -21.59 -6.18 4.39
CA GLU A 267 -20.68 -5.03 4.48
C GLU A 267 -19.23 -5.55 4.48
N ILE A 268 -18.38 -4.99 3.62
CA ILE A 268 -16.99 -5.42 3.42
C ILE A 268 -16.02 -4.26 3.59
N THR A 269 -14.97 -4.44 4.41
CA THR A 269 -13.89 -3.45 4.58
C THR A 269 -12.71 -3.71 3.63
N LEU A 270 -12.28 -2.65 2.94
CA LEU A 270 -11.12 -2.59 2.05
C LEU A 270 -10.17 -1.46 2.49
N THR A 271 -9.13 -1.80 3.25
CA THR A 271 -8.13 -0.84 3.74
C THR A 271 -6.72 -1.43 3.59
N PRO A 272 -5.78 -0.78 2.88
CA PRO A 272 -4.45 -1.35 2.63
C PRO A 272 -3.58 -1.63 3.87
N SER A 273 -3.91 -1.04 5.03
CA SER A 273 -3.20 -1.30 6.29
C SER A 273 -3.63 -2.59 7.01
N THR A 274 -4.84 -3.09 6.73
CA THR A 274 -5.41 -4.31 7.36
C THR A 274 -5.51 -5.49 6.41
N ASP A 275 -5.35 -5.25 5.10
CA ASP A 275 -5.57 -6.23 4.03
C ASP A 275 -4.34 -6.37 3.11
N PRO A 276 -3.50 -7.39 3.32
CA PRO A 276 -2.32 -7.61 2.49
C PRO A 276 -2.59 -7.97 1.04
N PHE A 277 -3.76 -8.54 0.70
CA PHE A 277 -4.09 -8.86 -0.70
C PHE A 277 -4.52 -7.59 -1.42
N PHE A 278 -5.38 -6.78 -0.80
CA PHE A 278 -5.72 -5.46 -1.34
C PHE A 278 -4.49 -4.57 -1.43
N GLN A 279 -3.62 -4.53 -0.41
CA GLN A 279 -2.37 -3.75 -0.42
C GLN A 279 -1.45 -4.11 -1.61
N ALA A 280 -1.39 -5.39 -2.00
CA ALA A 280 -0.60 -5.84 -3.15
C ALA A 280 -1.27 -5.56 -4.51
N HIS A 281 -2.60 -5.58 -4.59
CA HIS A 281 -3.34 -5.65 -5.86
C HIS A 281 -4.31 -4.49 -6.15
N TYR A 282 -4.46 -3.50 -5.26
CA TYR A 282 -5.40 -2.38 -5.44
C TYR A 282 -5.17 -1.54 -6.72
N LEU A 283 -3.95 -1.52 -7.25
CA LEU A 283 -3.56 -0.83 -8.50
C LEU A 283 -3.47 -1.77 -9.73
N SER A 284 -3.58 -3.09 -9.53
CA SER A 284 -3.51 -4.10 -10.60
C SER A 284 -4.67 -3.97 -11.57
N THR A 285 -4.47 -4.38 -12.82
CA THR A 285 -5.55 -4.43 -13.81
C THR A 285 -6.53 -5.56 -13.50
N PHE A 286 -7.76 -5.47 -14.01
CA PHE A 286 -8.76 -6.52 -13.84
C PHE A 286 -8.29 -7.90 -14.37
N GLY A 287 -7.46 -7.93 -15.42
CA GLY A 287 -6.84 -9.15 -15.93
C GLY A 287 -5.81 -9.74 -14.97
N ASP A 288 -4.83 -8.94 -14.53
CA ASP A 288 -3.80 -9.37 -13.57
C ASP A 288 -4.41 -9.82 -12.24
N LEU A 289 -5.48 -9.15 -11.82
CA LEU A 289 -6.24 -9.45 -10.60
C LEU A 289 -6.86 -10.85 -10.66
N GLY A 290 -7.42 -11.26 -11.79
CA GLY A 290 -7.97 -12.61 -11.98
C GLY A 290 -6.90 -13.70 -11.80
N THR A 291 -5.73 -13.52 -12.42
CA THR A 291 -4.58 -14.43 -12.25
C THR A 291 -4.04 -14.43 -10.82
N SER A 292 -3.92 -13.24 -10.21
CA SER A 292 -3.45 -13.07 -8.83
C SER A 292 -4.39 -13.71 -7.81
N LEU A 293 -5.70 -13.58 -8.01
CA LEU A 293 -6.73 -14.22 -7.19
C LEU A 293 -6.71 -15.73 -7.32
N LYS A 294 -6.56 -16.27 -8.54
CA LYS A 294 -6.39 -17.72 -8.76
C LYS A 294 -5.16 -18.25 -8.01
N GLY A 295 -4.03 -17.55 -8.09
CA GLY A 295 -2.82 -17.89 -7.32
C GLY A 295 -3.03 -17.79 -5.80
N TYR A 296 -3.79 -16.79 -5.33
CA TYR A 296 -4.09 -16.62 -3.91
C TYR A 296 -4.96 -17.77 -3.37
N VAL A 297 -6.03 -18.14 -4.08
CA VAL A 297 -6.88 -19.31 -3.75
C VAL A 297 -6.07 -20.60 -3.77
N GLN A 298 -5.26 -20.86 -4.81
CA GLN A 298 -4.39 -22.04 -4.88
C GLN A 298 -3.37 -22.09 -3.72
N SER A 299 -2.78 -20.96 -3.35
CA SER A 299 -1.87 -20.84 -2.19
C SER A 299 -2.56 -21.03 -0.83
N TYR A 300 -3.89 -20.98 -0.81
CA TYR A 300 -4.72 -21.24 0.36
C TYR A 300 -5.18 -22.71 0.40
N GLN A 301 -5.54 -23.28 -0.76
CA GLN A 301 -5.82 -24.71 -0.91
C GLN A 301 -4.63 -25.55 -0.46
N SER A 302 -3.41 -25.24 -0.91
CA SER A 302 -2.19 -25.99 -0.54
C SER A 302 -1.75 -25.85 0.92
N ARG A 303 -2.39 -24.97 1.71
CA ARG A 303 -2.18 -24.83 3.16
C ARG A 303 -3.29 -25.46 4.00
N SER A 304 -4.39 -25.88 3.36
CA SER A 304 -5.50 -26.58 4.00
C SER A 304 -5.38 -28.07 3.71
N LEU A 305 -5.83 -28.93 4.62
CA LEU A 305 -5.67 -30.39 4.52
C LEU A 305 -6.63 -31.07 3.51
N ALA A 306 -7.20 -30.30 2.57
CA ALA A 306 -8.20 -30.77 1.62
C ALA A 306 -7.57 -31.54 0.44
N GLN A 307 -7.46 -32.85 0.57
CA GLN A 307 -6.98 -33.77 -0.47
C GLN A 307 -8.01 -33.94 -1.61
N SER A 308 -8.22 -32.90 -2.44
CA SER A 308 -9.19 -32.94 -3.55
C SER A 308 -8.72 -32.09 -4.74
N PRO A 309 -8.06 -32.67 -5.76
CA PRO A 309 -7.44 -31.92 -6.87
C PRO A 309 -8.43 -31.59 -8.00
N ASN A 310 -9.57 -30.98 -7.68
CA ASN A 310 -10.42 -30.38 -8.71
C ASN A 310 -9.73 -29.11 -9.25
N SER A 311 -9.47 -29.08 -10.55
CA SER A 311 -8.72 -27.99 -11.20
C SER A 311 -9.56 -26.72 -11.30
N ILE A 312 -9.43 -25.84 -10.30
CA ILE A 312 -10.00 -24.49 -10.34
C ILE A 312 -9.49 -23.76 -11.58
N ASN A 313 -10.40 -23.40 -12.48
CA ASN A 313 -10.07 -22.73 -13.74
C ASN A 313 -10.77 -21.39 -13.93
N SER A 314 -11.99 -21.24 -13.41
CA SER A 314 -12.80 -20.03 -13.45
C SER A 314 -13.03 -19.41 -12.06
N ILE A 315 -13.55 -18.18 -12.04
CA ILE A 315 -13.99 -17.51 -10.80
C ILE A 315 -15.23 -18.19 -10.21
N SER A 316 -16.08 -18.77 -11.07
CA SER A 316 -17.23 -19.58 -10.66
C SER A 316 -16.80 -20.83 -9.85
N ASP A 317 -15.73 -21.51 -10.28
CA ASP A 317 -15.16 -22.65 -9.55
C ASP A 317 -14.60 -22.20 -8.19
N MET A 318 -14.00 -20.99 -8.11
CA MET A 318 -13.52 -20.42 -6.85
C MET A 318 -14.66 -20.08 -5.88
N LYS A 319 -15.79 -19.53 -6.35
CA LYS A 319 -16.99 -19.29 -5.52
C LYS A 319 -17.53 -20.64 -5.00
N ARG A 320 -17.76 -21.60 -5.91
CA ARG A 320 -18.29 -22.92 -5.59
C ARG A 320 -17.42 -23.69 -4.59
N PHE A 321 -16.10 -23.70 -4.76
CA PHE A 321 -15.17 -24.36 -3.83
C PHE A 321 -15.27 -23.81 -2.39
N ILE A 322 -15.46 -22.50 -2.24
CA ILE A 322 -15.62 -21.86 -0.92
C ILE A 322 -16.99 -22.18 -0.28
N GLU A 323 -17.99 -22.49 -1.10
CA GLU A 323 -19.32 -22.88 -0.65
C GLU A 323 -19.35 -24.35 -0.20
N GLU A 324 -18.76 -25.26 -1.00
CA GLU A 324 -18.72 -26.72 -0.81
C GLU A 324 -17.93 -27.18 0.42
N TYR A 325 -16.94 -26.42 0.91
CA TYR A 325 -16.10 -26.82 2.04
C TYR A 325 -16.21 -25.86 3.25
N PRO A 326 -17.18 -26.06 4.17
CA PRO A 326 -17.45 -25.14 5.28
C PRO A 326 -16.30 -24.86 6.24
N GLU A 327 -15.33 -25.77 6.40
CA GLU A 327 -14.20 -25.54 7.33
C GLU A 327 -13.26 -24.42 6.85
N PHE A 328 -13.16 -24.18 5.54
CA PHE A 328 -12.42 -23.03 5.00
C PHE A 328 -13.02 -21.70 5.44
N LYS A 329 -14.32 -21.63 5.76
CA LYS A 329 -15.03 -20.40 6.13
C LYS A 329 -14.49 -19.80 7.45
N LYS A 330 -14.04 -20.65 8.39
CA LYS A 330 -13.44 -20.22 9.67
C LYS A 330 -12.01 -19.68 9.56
N LEU A 331 -11.32 -19.93 8.44
CA LEU A 331 -9.90 -19.62 8.29
C LEU A 331 -9.64 -18.60 7.16
N GLY A 332 -10.35 -18.71 6.04
CA GLY A 332 -10.09 -18.01 4.78
C GLY A 332 -10.87 -16.71 4.54
N GLY A 333 -11.23 -15.95 5.58
CA GLY A 333 -12.10 -14.78 5.48
C GLY A 333 -11.71 -13.77 4.38
N ASN A 334 -10.44 -13.34 4.34
CA ASN A 334 -9.96 -12.42 3.29
C ASN A 334 -9.97 -13.05 1.89
N VAL A 335 -9.75 -14.37 1.74
CA VAL A 335 -9.88 -15.04 0.43
C VAL A 335 -11.33 -14.99 -0.05
N SER A 336 -12.27 -15.31 0.85
CA SER A 336 -13.71 -15.26 0.58
C SER A 336 -14.18 -13.85 0.16
N LYS A 337 -13.67 -12.82 0.84
CA LYS A 337 -13.91 -11.40 0.56
C LYS A 337 -13.54 -11.02 -0.89
N HIS A 338 -12.33 -11.35 -1.34
CA HIS A 338 -11.89 -10.99 -2.69
C HIS A 338 -12.52 -11.85 -3.78
N VAL A 339 -12.81 -13.14 -3.52
CA VAL A 339 -13.57 -13.98 -4.46
C VAL A 339 -15.00 -13.45 -4.66
N ALA A 340 -15.68 -13.02 -3.59
CA ALA A 340 -17.00 -12.40 -3.70
C ALA A 340 -16.96 -11.09 -4.52
N LEU A 341 -16.05 -10.17 -4.18
CA LEU A 341 -15.90 -8.89 -4.90
C LEU A 341 -15.56 -9.09 -6.38
N VAL A 342 -14.56 -9.91 -6.72
CA VAL A 342 -14.12 -10.10 -8.12
C VAL A 342 -15.15 -10.91 -8.91
N GLY A 343 -15.87 -11.84 -8.28
CA GLY A 343 -17.02 -12.51 -8.88
C GLY A 343 -18.13 -11.53 -9.27
N GLU A 344 -18.48 -10.60 -8.38
CA GLU A 344 -19.51 -9.58 -8.66
C GLU A 344 -19.05 -8.57 -9.72
N LEU A 345 -17.82 -8.08 -9.66
CA LEU A 345 -17.24 -7.24 -10.71
C LEU A 345 -17.31 -7.93 -12.08
N SER A 346 -16.98 -9.23 -12.15
CA SER A 346 -17.09 -10.03 -13.38
C SER A 346 -18.53 -10.19 -13.86
N ARG A 347 -19.50 -10.30 -12.93
CA ARG A 347 -20.93 -10.39 -13.26
C ARG A 347 -21.47 -9.08 -13.83
N LEU A 348 -21.09 -7.94 -13.24
CA LEU A 348 -21.50 -6.61 -13.69
C LEU A 348 -20.88 -6.25 -15.06
N VAL A 349 -19.59 -6.53 -15.28
CA VAL A 349 -18.94 -6.37 -16.59
C VAL A 349 -19.67 -7.14 -17.70
N GLY A 350 -20.06 -8.39 -17.42
CA GLY A 350 -20.81 -9.22 -18.38
C GLY A 350 -22.25 -8.76 -18.58
N ARG A 351 -22.97 -8.39 -17.52
CA ARG A 351 -24.37 -7.94 -17.58
C ARG A 351 -24.51 -6.62 -18.35
N ASP A 352 -23.66 -5.65 -18.06
CA ASP A 352 -23.80 -4.26 -18.53
C ASP A 352 -22.93 -3.97 -19.78
N LYS A 353 -22.37 -5.02 -20.40
CA LYS A 353 -21.49 -4.98 -21.58
C LYS A 353 -20.31 -4.00 -21.45
N LEU A 354 -19.71 -3.92 -20.27
CA LEU A 354 -18.74 -2.85 -19.97
C LEU A 354 -17.48 -2.89 -20.84
N LEU A 355 -17.12 -4.03 -21.43
CA LEU A 355 -16.01 -4.12 -22.39
C LEU A 355 -16.31 -3.35 -23.69
N GLU A 356 -17.47 -3.58 -24.30
CA GLU A 356 -17.91 -2.89 -25.53
C GLU A 356 -18.04 -1.38 -25.30
N VAL A 357 -18.59 -0.98 -24.14
CA VAL A 357 -18.68 0.42 -23.71
C VAL A 357 -17.28 1.01 -23.49
N GLY A 358 -16.41 0.29 -22.79
CA GLY A 358 -15.07 0.74 -22.38
C GLY A 358 -14.13 0.98 -23.55
N GLU A 359 -14.21 0.18 -24.61
CA GLU A 359 -13.42 0.39 -25.84
C GLU A 359 -13.78 1.72 -26.51
N ILE A 360 -15.08 1.99 -26.68
CA ILE A 360 -15.58 3.27 -27.25
C ILE A 360 -15.26 4.45 -26.32
N GLU A 361 -15.37 4.29 -25.00
CA GLU A 361 -14.96 5.32 -24.03
C GLU A 361 -13.49 5.71 -24.18
N GLN A 362 -12.57 4.75 -24.36
CA GLN A 362 -11.16 5.03 -24.63
C GLN A 362 -10.96 5.66 -26.02
N GLY A 363 -11.69 5.21 -27.04
CA GLY A 363 -11.66 5.82 -28.38
C GLY A 363 -12.11 7.28 -28.39
N LEU A 364 -13.11 7.65 -27.59
CA LEU A 364 -13.59 9.04 -27.43
C LEU A 364 -12.64 9.91 -26.59
N ALA A 365 -11.99 9.33 -25.57
CA ALA A 365 -11.09 10.05 -24.67
C ALA A 365 -9.67 10.25 -25.23
N THR A 366 -9.28 9.51 -26.27
CA THR A 366 -7.92 9.52 -26.81
C THR A 366 -7.86 10.08 -28.23
N SER A 367 -6.64 10.13 -28.79
CA SER A 367 -6.36 10.66 -30.13
C SER A 367 -6.73 9.71 -31.28
N ALA A 368 -7.32 8.54 -31.01
CA ALA A 368 -7.81 7.64 -32.05
C ALA A 368 -9.15 8.14 -32.63
N GLY A 369 -10.09 8.53 -31.76
CA GLY A 369 -11.47 8.89 -32.12
C GLY A 369 -12.33 7.66 -32.39
N ALA A 370 -13.34 7.40 -31.55
CA ALA A 370 -14.36 6.39 -31.85
C ALA A 370 -15.31 6.89 -32.96
N ASP A 371 -15.77 5.97 -33.80
CA ASP A 371 -16.59 6.29 -34.97
C ASP A 371 -18.05 6.53 -34.56
N LEU A 372 -18.73 7.50 -35.19
CA LEU A 372 -20.11 7.86 -34.80
C LEU A 372 -21.07 6.66 -34.88
N LYS A 373 -20.81 5.74 -35.80
CA LYS A 373 -21.60 4.51 -36.00
C LYS A 373 -21.53 3.56 -34.80
N GLU A 374 -20.37 3.47 -34.14
CA GLU A 374 -20.14 2.60 -32.99
C GLU A 374 -20.91 3.12 -31.77
N VAL A 375 -20.80 4.43 -31.51
CA VAL A 375 -21.59 5.13 -30.49
C VAL A 375 -23.10 4.96 -30.76
N GLN A 376 -23.55 5.12 -32.01
CA GLN A 376 -24.95 4.89 -32.38
C GLN A 376 -25.40 3.44 -32.22
N ALA A 377 -24.52 2.45 -32.42
CA ALA A 377 -24.84 1.04 -32.23
C ALA A 377 -25.06 0.72 -30.74
N VAL A 378 -24.15 1.17 -29.86
CA VAL A 378 -24.26 0.94 -28.41
C VAL A 378 -25.44 1.68 -27.77
N ILE A 379 -25.84 2.86 -28.29
CA ILE A 379 -27.06 3.53 -27.83
C ILE A 379 -28.33 2.75 -28.24
N ARG A 380 -28.32 2.03 -29.37
CA ARG A 380 -29.45 1.21 -29.85
C ARG A 380 -29.53 -0.16 -29.18
N ASP A 381 -28.48 -0.63 -28.51
CA ASP A 381 -28.53 -1.90 -27.78
C ASP A 381 -29.36 -1.76 -26.50
N ASN A 382 -30.34 -2.64 -26.30
CA ASN A 382 -31.20 -2.67 -25.12
C ASN A 382 -30.58 -3.44 -23.95
N ALA A 383 -29.49 -4.18 -24.15
CA ALA A 383 -28.71 -4.79 -23.07
C ALA A 383 -27.80 -3.77 -22.35
N VAL A 384 -27.50 -2.64 -22.98
CA VAL A 384 -26.64 -1.59 -22.40
C VAL A 384 -27.47 -0.67 -21.51
N PRO A 385 -27.12 -0.46 -20.22
CA PRO A 385 -27.86 0.43 -19.33
C PRO A 385 -27.92 1.89 -19.84
N ALA A 386 -29.06 2.55 -19.62
CA ALA A 386 -29.28 3.97 -19.96
C ALA A 386 -28.19 4.91 -19.39
N TRP A 387 -27.64 4.55 -18.22
CA TRP A 387 -26.52 5.22 -17.57
C TRP A 387 -25.25 5.27 -18.44
N ASN A 388 -24.90 4.14 -19.06
CA ASN A 388 -23.70 4.03 -19.90
C ASN A 388 -23.89 4.79 -21.21
N LYS A 389 -25.11 4.78 -21.76
CA LYS A 389 -25.49 5.58 -22.95
C LYS A 389 -25.33 7.08 -22.71
N LEU A 390 -25.75 7.57 -21.53
CA LEU A 390 -25.57 8.96 -21.10
C LEU A 390 -24.08 9.35 -21.04
N ARG A 391 -23.25 8.56 -20.35
CA ARG A 391 -21.80 8.82 -20.24
C ARG A 391 -21.11 8.89 -21.59
N LEU A 392 -21.37 7.93 -22.48
CA LEU A 392 -20.83 7.90 -23.84
C LEU A 392 -21.15 9.18 -24.64
N VAL A 393 -22.37 9.69 -24.54
CA VAL A 393 -22.77 10.91 -25.28
C VAL A 393 -22.25 12.19 -24.62
N ILE A 394 -22.11 12.24 -23.29
CA ILE A 394 -21.38 13.33 -22.62
C ILE A 394 -19.92 13.35 -23.09
N LEU A 395 -19.24 12.20 -23.16
CA LEU A 395 -17.87 12.10 -23.67
C LEU A 395 -17.78 12.51 -25.15
N TYR A 396 -18.69 12.05 -26.01
CA TYR A 396 -18.77 12.46 -27.41
C TYR A 396 -18.98 13.98 -27.55
N ALA A 397 -19.90 14.56 -26.76
CA ALA A 397 -20.16 15.99 -26.77
C ALA A 397 -18.94 16.79 -26.32
N LEU A 398 -18.29 16.39 -25.21
CA LEU A 398 -17.06 17.01 -24.74
C LEU A 398 -15.93 16.95 -25.79
N ARG A 399 -15.83 15.83 -26.54
CA ARG A 399 -14.82 15.64 -27.59
C ARG A 399 -15.08 16.44 -28.87
N TYR A 400 -16.33 16.57 -29.30
CA TYR A 400 -16.70 17.07 -30.64
C TYR A 400 -17.57 18.34 -30.67
N GLN A 401 -17.79 18.98 -29.52
CA GLN A 401 -18.54 20.25 -29.35
C GLN A 401 -18.20 21.38 -30.35
N LYS A 402 -16.97 21.43 -30.86
CA LYS A 402 -16.53 22.45 -31.84
C LYS A 402 -16.49 21.98 -33.31
N THR A 403 -16.79 20.71 -33.59
CA THR A 403 -16.69 20.15 -34.96
C THR A 403 -17.97 19.47 -35.46
N HIS A 404 -18.77 18.87 -34.57
CA HIS A 404 -19.91 18.03 -34.95
C HIS A 404 -21.16 18.26 -34.08
N THR A 405 -21.54 19.53 -33.88
CA THR A 405 -22.71 19.95 -33.09
C THR A 405 -24.02 19.25 -33.52
N THR A 406 -24.24 19.11 -34.83
CA THR A 406 -25.40 18.41 -35.41
C THR A 406 -25.48 16.94 -35.00
N ASN A 407 -24.35 16.25 -34.88
CA ASN A 407 -24.30 14.85 -34.44
C ASN A 407 -24.65 14.73 -32.96
N ILE A 408 -24.27 15.70 -32.12
CA ILE A 408 -24.63 15.72 -30.69
C ILE A 408 -26.16 15.79 -30.52
N ALA A 409 -26.83 16.68 -31.24
CA ALA A 409 -28.29 16.77 -31.24
C ALA A 409 -28.96 15.48 -31.75
N SER A 410 -28.38 14.81 -32.75
CA SER A 410 -28.85 13.51 -33.23
C SER A 410 -28.71 12.41 -32.17
N LEU A 411 -27.57 12.35 -31.46
CA LEU A 411 -27.30 11.37 -30.40
C LEU A 411 -28.21 11.57 -29.18
N ILE A 412 -28.48 12.82 -28.78
CA ILE A 412 -29.44 13.15 -27.70
C ILE A 412 -30.83 12.62 -28.04
N ASN A 413 -31.31 12.85 -29.28
CA ASN A 413 -32.60 12.32 -29.73
C ASN A 413 -32.61 10.77 -29.80
N LEU A 414 -31.48 10.15 -30.16
CA LEU A 414 -31.34 8.70 -30.16
C LEU A 414 -31.33 8.10 -28.74
N MET A 415 -30.73 8.76 -27.75
CA MET A 415 -30.80 8.35 -26.34
C MET A 415 -32.24 8.38 -25.81
N LEU A 416 -32.98 9.45 -26.12
CA LEU A 416 -34.38 9.63 -25.69
C LEU A 416 -35.30 8.54 -26.27
N SER A 417 -35.03 8.04 -27.48
CA SER A 417 -35.78 6.92 -28.05
C SER A 417 -35.32 5.53 -27.59
N ASN A 418 -34.19 5.43 -26.88
CA ASN A 418 -33.59 4.17 -26.41
C ASN A 418 -33.41 4.11 -24.87
N GLY A 419 -34.36 4.71 -24.14
CA GLY A 419 -34.58 4.49 -22.71
C GLY A 419 -33.92 5.48 -21.73
N VAL A 420 -33.30 6.57 -22.21
CA VAL A 420 -32.76 7.62 -21.32
C VAL A 420 -33.83 8.66 -20.99
N SER A 421 -33.86 9.15 -19.74
CA SER A 421 -34.85 10.16 -19.32
C SER A 421 -34.62 11.53 -19.96
N ARG A 422 -35.66 12.36 -20.01
CA ARG A 422 -35.56 13.73 -20.54
C ARG A 422 -34.67 14.63 -19.69
N ASP A 423 -34.60 14.40 -18.38
CA ASP A 423 -33.80 15.23 -17.48
C ASP A 423 -32.33 14.81 -17.47
N ASP A 424 -32.04 13.52 -17.66
CA ASP A 424 -30.68 13.03 -17.93
C ASP A 424 -30.15 13.53 -19.27
N ALA A 425 -30.98 13.52 -20.32
CA ALA A 425 -30.59 14.00 -21.65
C ALA A 425 -30.18 15.49 -21.66
N LYS A 426 -30.79 16.34 -20.80
CA LYS A 426 -30.38 17.74 -20.63
C LYS A 426 -28.97 17.89 -20.05
N LEU A 427 -28.48 16.91 -19.28
CA LEU A 427 -27.15 16.99 -18.65
C LEU A 427 -26.02 17.06 -19.69
N VAL A 428 -26.23 16.58 -20.91
CA VAL A 428 -25.26 16.73 -22.01
C VAL A 428 -24.95 18.21 -22.27
N TYR A 429 -25.98 19.07 -22.33
CA TYR A 429 -25.79 20.52 -22.48
C TYR A 429 -25.21 21.16 -21.22
N VAL A 430 -25.62 20.71 -20.03
CA VAL A 430 -25.01 21.18 -18.76
C VAL A 430 -23.50 20.93 -18.74
N PHE A 431 -23.05 19.73 -19.13
CA PHE A 431 -21.63 19.42 -19.21
C PHE A 431 -20.88 20.28 -20.25
N MET A 432 -21.49 20.59 -21.39
CA MET A 432 -20.93 21.53 -22.37
C MET A 432 -20.87 22.96 -21.84
N ASN A 433 -21.88 23.44 -21.10
CA ASN A 433 -21.90 24.80 -20.55
C ASN A 433 -21.00 24.98 -19.31
N VAL A 434 -20.80 23.92 -18.50
CA VAL A 434 -20.02 23.97 -17.25
C VAL A 434 -18.54 23.59 -17.45
N ALA A 435 -18.25 22.68 -18.37
CA ALA A 435 -16.90 22.11 -18.61
C ALA A 435 -16.54 22.02 -20.12
N GLY A 436 -17.19 22.81 -20.96
CA GLY A 436 -16.93 22.87 -22.40
C GLY A 436 -15.58 23.46 -22.78
N ALA A 437 -15.27 23.36 -24.08
CA ALA A 437 -14.00 23.78 -24.67
C ALA A 437 -13.77 25.31 -24.68
N ASP A 438 -14.71 26.09 -24.14
CA ASP A 438 -14.63 27.54 -23.95
C ASP A 438 -14.59 27.94 -22.45
N GLN A 439 -14.80 26.99 -21.53
CA GLN A 439 -14.58 27.15 -20.09
C GLN A 439 -13.23 26.56 -19.64
N ARG A 440 -12.69 25.59 -20.39
CA ARG A 440 -11.41 24.92 -20.11
C ARG A 440 -10.22 25.75 -20.55
N GLN A 441 -9.10 25.60 -19.83
CA GLN A 441 -7.89 26.41 -20.01
C GLN A 441 -7.00 25.91 -21.15
N ASP A 442 -6.92 24.59 -21.27
CA ASP A 442 -6.00 23.87 -22.14
C ASP A 442 -6.82 22.85 -22.96
N ASP A 443 -6.45 22.62 -24.22
CA ASP A 443 -7.17 21.64 -25.04
C ASP A 443 -6.76 20.21 -24.65
N LEU A 444 -7.58 19.63 -23.79
CA LEU A 444 -7.57 18.23 -23.33
C LEU A 444 -7.43 17.19 -24.45
N PHE A 445 -7.85 17.51 -25.69
CA PHE A 445 -7.79 16.62 -26.85
C PHE A 445 -6.73 17.00 -27.89
N SER A 446 -5.87 17.97 -27.59
CA SER A 446 -4.88 18.50 -28.53
C SER A 446 -3.83 17.46 -28.95
N THR A 447 -3.46 17.50 -30.23
CA THR A 447 -2.55 16.52 -30.85
C THR A 447 -1.05 16.85 -30.66
N GLU A 448 -0.70 17.90 -29.91
CA GLU A 448 0.67 18.41 -29.70
C GLU A 448 1.54 17.51 -28.80
N SER A 449 1.57 16.20 -29.06
CA SER A 449 2.45 15.27 -28.37
C SER A 449 2.82 14.02 -29.18
N LEU A 450 2.67 13.96 -30.51
CA LEU A 450 3.18 12.79 -31.26
C LEU A 450 4.71 12.61 -31.05
N LEU A 451 5.47 13.72 -31.10
CA LEU A 451 6.92 13.73 -30.87
C LEU A 451 7.34 13.58 -29.38
N ALA A 452 6.42 13.75 -28.42
CA ALA A 452 6.71 13.65 -26.98
C ALA A 452 6.13 12.38 -26.33
N LYS A 453 4.98 11.87 -26.80
CA LYS A 453 4.51 10.48 -26.57
C LYS A 453 5.59 9.49 -27.04
N GLY A 454 6.23 9.72 -28.20
CA GLY A 454 7.37 8.92 -28.66
C GLY A 454 8.57 8.85 -27.70
N ARG A 455 8.69 9.78 -26.73
CA ARG A 455 9.72 9.74 -25.66
C ARG A 455 9.20 9.26 -24.31
N SER A 456 7.88 9.29 -24.08
CA SER A 456 7.25 8.84 -22.83
C SER A 456 6.82 7.37 -22.91
N ALA A 457 6.36 6.90 -24.07
CA ALA A 457 6.10 5.48 -24.34
C ALA A 457 7.39 4.62 -24.26
N LEU A 458 8.54 5.22 -24.59
CA LEU A 458 9.86 4.61 -24.39
C LEU A 458 10.37 4.66 -22.93
N LYS A 459 9.51 4.95 -21.95
CA LYS A 459 9.89 4.97 -20.52
C LYS A 459 8.86 4.30 -19.60
N GLY A 460 9.29 3.21 -18.96
CA GLY A 460 8.77 2.76 -17.66
C GLY A 460 7.66 1.70 -17.69
N LEU A 461 6.64 1.85 -18.53
CA LEU A 461 5.45 0.98 -18.50
C LEU A 461 5.74 -0.46 -18.96
N LYS A 462 6.16 -1.32 -18.02
CA LYS A 462 6.14 -2.78 -18.17
C LYS A 462 4.69 -3.30 -18.14
N GLY A 463 4.06 -3.31 -19.31
CA GLY A 463 2.79 -3.97 -19.56
C GLY A 463 2.55 -4.07 -21.07
N VAL A 464 1.71 -5.03 -21.49
CA VAL A 464 1.14 -5.00 -22.84
C VAL A 464 0.18 -3.81 -22.90
N GLU A 465 0.17 -3.06 -24.01
CA GLU A 465 -0.76 -1.94 -24.18
C GLU A 465 -2.20 -2.43 -24.10
N ASN A 466 -2.88 -2.07 -23.01
CA ASN A 466 -4.26 -2.46 -22.76
C ASN A 466 -5.19 -1.45 -23.42
N VAL A 467 -5.98 -1.90 -24.41
CA VAL A 467 -6.97 -1.09 -25.14
C VAL A 467 -7.90 -0.33 -24.19
N TYR A 468 -8.27 -0.96 -23.07
CA TYR A 468 -9.17 -0.38 -22.06
C TYR A 468 -8.51 0.65 -21.11
N MET A 469 -7.22 0.96 -21.28
CA MET A 469 -6.46 1.87 -20.40
C MET A 469 -5.52 2.83 -21.16
N GLN A 470 -5.89 3.24 -22.38
CA GLN A 470 -5.09 4.17 -23.20
C GLN A 470 -5.10 5.62 -22.67
N HIS A 471 -6.17 6.02 -21.98
CA HIS A 471 -6.33 7.35 -21.41
C HIS A 471 -5.45 7.57 -20.17
N SER A 472 -4.79 8.73 -20.09
CA SER A 472 -4.04 9.19 -18.92
C SER A 472 -4.58 10.55 -18.45
N PRO A 473 -4.97 10.71 -17.17
CA PRO A 473 -5.57 11.94 -16.64
C PRO A 473 -4.75 13.20 -16.91
N TYR A 474 -5.40 14.34 -17.08
CA TYR A 474 -4.71 15.62 -17.33
C TYR A 474 -3.80 16.04 -16.17
N LEU A 475 -4.15 15.65 -14.95
CA LEU A 475 -3.31 15.78 -13.76
C LEU A 475 -1.90 15.20 -13.98
N SER A 476 -1.79 14.05 -14.66
CA SER A 476 -0.50 13.40 -14.94
C SER A 476 0.43 14.34 -15.72
N GLN A 477 -0.08 15.00 -16.75
CA GLN A 477 0.68 15.92 -17.61
C GLN A 477 1.05 17.21 -16.86
N THR A 478 0.11 17.71 -16.04
CA THR A 478 0.32 18.89 -15.18
C THR A 478 1.45 18.66 -14.19
N ILE A 479 1.44 17.50 -13.52
CA ILE A 479 2.46 17.10 -12.54
C ILE A 479 3.78 16.77 -13.21
N GLU A 480 3.79 16.09 -14.36
CA GLU A 480 5.03 15.84 -15.10
C GLU A 480 5.71 17.14 -15.56
N ASN A 481 4.93 18.13 -16.02
CA ASN A 481 5.44 19.46 -16.35
C ASN A 481 5.93 20.23 -15.12
N LEU A 482 5.25 20.10 -13.97
CA LEU A 482 5.71 20.69 -12.70
C LEU A 482 7.06 20.10 -12.26
N LEU A 483 7.19 18.77 -12.25
CA LEU A 483 8.42 18.06 -11.86
C LEU A 483 9.61 18.36 -12.80
N LYS A 484 9.32 18.74 -14.05
CA LYS A 484 10.32 19.17 -15.05
C LYS A 484 10.65 20.66 -15.02
N GLY A 485 10.02 21.48 -14.17
CA GLY A 485 10.19 22.94 -14.17
C GLY A 485 9.59 23.64 -15.41
N ARG A 486 8.58 23.02 -16.04
CA ARG A 486 7.97 23.45 -17.32
C ARG A 486 6.51 23.91 -17.18
N LEU A 487 5.92 23.83 -16.00
CA LEU A 487 4.56 24.29 -15.76
C LEU A 487 4.50 25.83 -15.88
N LYS A 488 3.92 26.32 -16.98
CA LYS A 488 3.86 27.74 -17.36
C LYS A 488 3.18 28.58 -16.26
N GLU A 489 3.77 29.72 -15.91
CA GLU A 489 3.14 30.69 -15.00
C GLU A 489 1.94 31.40 -15.63
N THR A 490 1.83 31.39 -16.96
CA THR A 490 0.69 31.97 -17.69
C THR A 490 -0.62 31.21 -17.47
N SER A 491 -0.54 29.90 -17.18
CA SER A 491 -1.69 29.02 -16.88
C SER A 491 -1.79 28.67 -15.40
N HIS A 492 -0.65 28.52 -14.71
CA HIS A 492 -0.60 28.21 -13.29
C HIS A 492 0.25 29.23 -12.54
N PRO A 493 -0.21 30.48 -12.36
CA PRO A 493 0.54 31.52 -11.66
C PRO A 493 0.81 31.16 -10.20
N PHE A 494 1.87 31.74 -9.64
CA PHE A 494 2.05 31.85 -8.19
C PHE A 494 1.14 32.95 -7.63
N LEU A 495 0.64 32.77 -6.41
CA LEU A 495 -0.14 33.81 -5.73
C LEU A 495 0.74 34.97 -5.24
N GLU A 496 1.92 34.66 -4.71
CA GLU A 496 2.98 35.60 -4.35
C GLU A 496 4.26 35.20 -5.09
N SER A 497 5.01 36.18 -5.63
CA SER A 497 6.24 35.88 -6.38
C SER A 497 7.37 35.46 -5.42
N PRO A 498 7.89 34.22 -5.49
CA PRO A 498 8.89 33.75 -4.52
C PRO A 498 10.34 34.11 -4.91
N GLY A 499 10.52 35.21 -5.66
CA GLY A 499 11.80 35.65 -6.21
C GLY A 499 12.15 35.02 -7.58
N PRO A 500 13.17 35.56 -8.27
CA PRO A 500 13.39 35.38 -9.71
C PRO A 500 13.81 33.96 -10.16
N ASN A 501 14.08 33.04 -9.24
CA ASN A 501 14.51 31.67 -9.53
C ASN A 501 13.50 30.59 -9.08
N ALA A 502 12.35 30.97 -8.53
CA ALA A 502 11.43 30.03 -7.88
C ALA A 502 10.77 29.02 -8.83
N SER A 503 10.49 29.40 -10.08
CA SER A 503 9.95 28.50 -11.11
C SER A 503 10.99 27.54 -11.70
N LEU A 504 12.28 27.80 -11.51
CA LEU A 504 13.38 26.91 -11.92
C LEU A 504 13.71 25.85 -10.86
N GLN A 505 13.32 26.06 -9.60
CA GLN A 505 13.52 25.06 -8.54
C GLN A 505 12.48 23.95 -8.64
N ARG A 506 12.96 22.69 -8.69
CA ARG A 506 12.09 21.51 -8.63
C ARG A 506 11.55 21.32 -7.20
N PRO A 507 10.23 21.28 -6.97
CA PRO A 507 9.68 21.11 -5.63
C PRO A 507 9.99 19.72 -5.05
N GLN A 508 10.32 19.68 -3.75
CA GLN A 508 10.55 18.44 -3.01
C GLN A 508 9.26 17.86 -2.41
N ASP A 509 8.36 18.72 -1.94
CA ASP A 509 7.05 18.36 -1.40
C ASP A 509 5.97 19.08 -2.23
N VAL A 510 5.05 18.33 -2.83
CA VAL A 510 3.92 18.85 -3.60
C VAL A 510 2.62 18.35 -2.99
N ILE A 511 1.71 19.27 -2.69
CA ILE A 511 0.32 19.01 -2.31
C ILE A 511 -0.56 19.46 -3.47
N VAL A 512 -1.40 18.57 -3.99
CA VAL A 512 -2.36 18.89 -5.04
C VAL A 512 -3.76 18.85 -4.44
N PHE A 513 -4.52 19.93 -4.59
CA PHE A 513 -5.92 19.98 -4.19
C PHE A 513 -6.82 20.18 -5.42
N MET A 514 -7.75 19.24 -5.63
CA MET A 514 -8.75 19.31 -6.69
C MET A 514 -10.10 19.79 -6.14
N ILE A 515 -10.52 20.98 -6.58
CA ILE A 515 -11.87 21.50 -6.38
C ILE A 515 -12.82 20.67 -7.25
N GLY A 516 -13.93 20.18 -6.69
CA GLY A 516 -14.82 19.24 -7.38
C GLY A 516 -14.30 17.80 -7.41
N GLY A 517 -13.40 17.45 -6.47
CA GLY A 517 -13.07 16.07 -6.12
C GLY A 517 -12.06 15.36 -7.01
N THR A 518 -11.43 14.33 -6.45
CA THR A 518 -10.41 13.47 -7.08
C THR A 518 -10.95 12.11 -7.47
N THR A 519 -10.31 11.41 -8.40
CA THR A 519 -10.65 10.03 -8.78
C THR A 519 -9.58 9.03 -8.31
N PHE A 520 -9.95 7.75 -8.17
CA PHE A 520 -8.96 6.70 -7.94
C PHE A 520 -8.04 6.47 -9.15
N THR A 521 -8.47 6.84 -10.37
CA THR A 521 -7.64 6.83 -11.59
C THR A 521 -6.45 7.80 -11.46
N GLU A 522 -6.69 9.02 -10.95
CA GLU A 522 -5.65 10.00 -10.63
C GLU A 522 -4.78 9.55 -9.46
N ALA A 523 -5.37 9.00 -8.39
CA ALA A 523 -4.62 8.48 -7.26
C ALA A 523 -3.64 7.36 -7.69
N ARG A 524 -4.06 6.48 -8.60
CA ARG A 524 -3.19 5.48 -9.25
C ARG A 524 -2.07 6.13 -10.06
N ALA A 525 -2.36 7.15 -10.87
CA ALA A 525 -1.34 7.84 -11.66
C ALA A 525 -0.26 8.48 -10.77
N ILE A 526 -0.66 9.18 -9.70
CA ILE A 526 0.26 9.74 -8.70
C ILE A 526 1.06 8.64 -7.99
N SER A 527 0.42 7.53 -7.61
CA SER A 527 1.09 6.39 -6.98
C SER A 527 2.18 5.78 -7.86
N LEU A 528 1.89 5.57 -9.14
CA LEU A 528 2.86 5.07 -10.12
C LEU A 528 4.03 6.06 -10.30
N MET A 529 3.75 7.36 -10.40
CA MET A 529 4.81 8.39 -10.48
C MET A 529 5.71 8.42 -9.22
N ILE A 530 5.14 8.25 -8.03
CA ILE A 530 5.91 8.15 -6.79
C ILE A 530 6.83 6.92 -6.83
N ASN A 531 6.27 5.75 -7.17
CA ASN A 531 7.02 4.49 -7.26
C ASN A 531 8.14 4.56 -8.32
N GLU A 532 7.86 5.09 -9.51
CA GLU A 532 8.87 5.29 -10.57
C GLU A 532 9.94 6.31 -10.16
N SER A 533 9.57 7.41 -9.50
CA SER A 533 10.55 8.41 -9.02
C SER A 533 11.47 7.87 -7.93
N THR A 534 11.02 6.85 -7.19
CA THR A 534 11.78 6.16 -6.14
C THR A 534 12.66 5.05 -6.73
N GLY A 535 12.16 4.28 -7.70
CA GLY A 535 12.89 3.19 -8.36
C GLY A 535 13.81 3.62 -9.51
N GLY A 536 13.61 4.81 -10.08
CA GLY A 536 14.39 5.34 -11.21
C GLY A 536 15.69 6.06 -10.84
N ALA A 537 16.02 6.16 -9.55
CA ALA A 537 17.22 6.83 -9.06
C ALA A 537 18.48 5.95 -9.25
N ALA A 538 19.06 5.97 -10.44
CA ALA A 538 20.36 5.35 -10.69
C ALA A 538 21.44 5.94 -9.74
N ALA A 539 22.21 5.05 -9.10
CA ALA A 539 23.23 5.42 -8.12
C ALA A 539 24.28 6.37 -8.75
N GLY A 540 24.29 7.63 -8.29
CA GLY A 540 25.19 8.67 -8.79
C GLY A 540 24.57 10.08 -8.85
N SER A 541 23.23 10.19 -8.87
CA SER A 541 22.53 11.48 -8.89
C SER A 541 21.83 11.77 -7.55
N THR A 542 22.24 12.83 -6.85
CA THR A 542 21.62 13.31 -5.59
C THR A 542 20.29 14.05 -5.81
N ALA A 543 19.42 13.49 -6.65
CA ALA A 543 18.09 14.02 -6.89
C ALA A 543 17.15 13.59 -5.77
N TYR A 544 16.79 14.53 -4.88
CA TYR A 544 15.79 14.28 -3.84
C TYR A 544 14.47 13.76 -4.46
N ALA A 545 13.98 12.62 -4.00
CA ALA A 545 12.70 12.07 -4.43
C ALA A 545 11.57 13.04 -4.08
N THR A 546 10.83 13.51 -5.09
CA THR A 546 9.69 14.42 -4.89
C THR A 546 8.53 13.64 -4.27
N ARG A 547 8.05 14.09 -3.11
CA ARG A 547 6.89 13.50 -2.43
C ARG A 547 5.63 14.25 -2.86
N ILE A 548 4.65 13.52 -3.36
CA ILE A 548 3.39 14.08 -3.87
C ILE A 548 2.24 13.59 -3.00
N LEU A 549 1.35 14.49 -2.63
CA LEU A 549 0.11 14.24 -1.92
C LEU A 549 -1.06 14.76 -2.77
N LEU A 550 -2.02 13.90 -3.08
CA LEU A 550 -3.26 14.27 -3.76
C LEU A 550 -4.40 14.41 -2.74
N GLY A 551 -5.32 15.32 -2.99
CA GLY A 551 -6.62 15.33 -2.33
C GLY A 551 -7.63 16.27 -2.99
N GLY A 552 -8.83 16.30 -2.43
CA GLY A 552 -9.94 17.10 -2.95
C GLY A 552 -11.12 17.15 -1.99
N THR A 553 -12.20 17.81 -2.41
CA THR A 553 -13.46 17.90 -1.65
C THR A 553 -14.05 16.52 -1.30
N CYS A 554 -13.90 15.57 -2.21
CA CYS A 554 -14.36 14.19 -2.12
C CYS A 554 -13.56 13.29 -3.07
N VAL A 555 -13.75 11.97 -2.98
CA VAL A 555 -13.39 11.03 -4.04
C VAL A 555 -14.64 10.71 -4.86
N HIS A 556 -14.51 10.74 -6.19
CA HIS A 556 -15.60 10.53 -7.14
C HIS A 556 -15.47 9.22 -7.93
N ASN A 557 -16.61 8.59 -8.13
CA ASN A 557 -16.97 7.73 -9.26
C ASN A 557 -17.84 8.50 -10.26
N SER A 558 -18.18 7.91 -11.41
CA SER A 558 -18.94 8.61 -12.46
C SER A 558 -20.32 9.10 -11.99
N SER A 559 -21.01 8.32 -11.16
CA SER A 559 -22.35 8.64 -10.69
C SER A 559 -22.37 9.82 -9.71
N SER A 560 -21.48 9.85 -8.72
CA SER A 560 -21.37 11.00 -7.80
C SER A 560 -20.83 12.26 -8.46
N TYR A 561 -19.99 12.14 -9.51
CA TYR A 561 -19.53 13.29 -10.28
C TYR A 561 -20.67 13.93 -11.09
N VAL A 562 -21.46 13.13 -11.80
CA VAL A 562 -22.65 13.61 -12.51
C VAL A 562 -23.71 14.15 -11.54
N GLU A 563 -23.88 13.56 -10.35
CA GLU A 563 -24.81 14.08 -9.34
C GLU A 563 -24.37 15.44 -8.80
N MET A 564 -23.07 15.68 -8.58
CA MET A 564 -22.55 17.02 -8.26
C MET A 564 -22.92 18.04 -9.37
N ILE A 565 -22.79 17.67 -10.65
CA ILE A 565 -23.10 18.57 -11.76
C ILE A 565 -24.62 18.75 -11.94
N ARG A 566 -25.43 17.68 -11.75
CA ARG A 566 -26.90 17.70 -11.77
C ARG A 566 -27.45 18.63 -10.68
N SER A 567 -26.96 18.49 -9.45
CA SER A 567 -27.38 19.32 -8.32
C SER A 567 -26.92 20.77 -8.45
N ALA A 568 -25.66 21.01 -8.88
CA ALA A 568 -25.16 22.36 -9.17
C ALA A 568 -25.95 23.08 -10.28
N ALA A 569 -26.39 22.35 -11.31
CA ALA A 569 -27.20 22.94 -12.38
C ALA A 569 -28.52 23.55 -11.89
N THR A 570 -29.07 23.08 -10.76
CA THR A 570 -30.31 23.64 -10.20
C THR A 570 -30.14 25.03 -9.56
N SER A 571 -28.92 25.44 -9.21
CA SER A 571 -28.61 26.81 -8.74
C SER A 571 -28.11 27.73 -9.85
N PHE A 572 -27.91 27.23 -11.06
CA PHE A 572 -27.40 27.97 -12.21
C PHE A 572 -28.55 28.55 -13.08
N PRO A 573 -28.28 29.55 -13.94
CA PRO A 573 -29.28 30.09 -14.86
C PRO A 573 -29.82 29.03 -15.83
N ALA A 574 -31.10 29.12 -16.19
CA ALA A 574 -31.79 28.12 -17.02
C ALA A 574 -31.09 27.82 -18.38
N SER A 575 -30.36 28.79 -18.93
CA SER A 575 -29.55 28.64 -20.14
C SER A 575 -28.44 27.59 -20.03
N VAL A 576 -28.10 27.10 -18.83
CA VAL A 576 -27.17 25.98 -18.65
C VAL A 576 -27.72 24.66 -19.23
N TYR A 577 -29.05 24.53 -19.34
CA TYR A 577 -29.73 23.37 -19.92
C TYR A 577 -29.99 23.53 -21.43
N GLU A 578 -29.70 24.70 -21.99
CA GLU A 578 -29.85 25.01 -23.42
C GLU A 578 -28.54 24.67 -24.17
N PRO A 579 -28.57 24.37 -25.48
CA PRO A 579 -27.34 24.18 -26.24
C PRO A 579 -26.44 25.43 -26.11
N PRO A 580 -25.11 25.28 -25.92
CA PRO A 580 -24.21 26.42 -25.80
C PRO A 580 -24.36 27.35 -27.00
N PRO A 581 -24.34 28.69 -26.80
CA PRO A 581 -24.42 29.64 -27.90
C PRO A 581 -23.25 29.41 -28.85
N GLU A 582 -23.53 29.25 -30.15
CA GLU A 582 -22.49 29.07 -31.16
C GLU A 582 -21.46 30.21 -31.06
N SER A 583 -20.18 29.85 -30.93
CA SER A 583 -19.08 30.83 -30.94
C SER A 583 -19.14 31.63 -32.24
N ALA A 584 -19.38 32.95 -32.11
CA ALA A 584 -20.19 33.72 -33.04
C ALA A 584 -19.59 33.93 -34.45
N SER A 585 -19.70 32.89 -35.29
CA SER A 585 -19.17 32.84 -36.66
C SER A 585 -20.26 32.82 -37.74
N ASN A 586 -21.45 32.28 -37.43
CA ASN A 586 -22.51 32.02 -38.43
C ASN A 586 -23.78 32.90 -38.29
N MET A 587 -23.78 33.91 -37.40
CA MET A 587 -24.90 34.85 -37.31
C MET A 587 -24.83 35.85 -38.47
N PRO A 588 -25.92 36.06 -39.26
CA PRO A 588 -25.89 36.98 -40.39
C PRO A 588 -25.71 38.43 -39.90
N SER A 589 -24.56 39.03 -40.22
CA SER A 589 -24.22 40.39 -39.78
C SER A 589 -25.05 41.43 -40.53
N LEU A 590 -25.81 42.25 -39.80
CA LEU A 590 -26.51 43.40 -40.38
C LEU A 590 -25.62 44.64 -40.27
N ASN A 591 -25.13 45.13 -41.41
CA ASN A 591 -24.35 46.37 -41.49
C ASN A 591 -25.19 47.48 -42.11
N LEU A 592 -25.48 48.52 -41.32
CA LEU A 592 -26.20 49.72 -41.76
C LEU A 592 -25.24 50.92 -41.74
N ASN A 593 -24.99 51.50 -42.92
CA ASN A 593 -24.24 52.74 -43.08
C ASN A 593 -25.22 53.91 -43.22
N LEU A 594 -25.25 54.81 -42.24
CA LEU A 594 -25.94 56.09 -42.34
C LEU A 594 -24.93 57.23 -42.06
N GLY A 595 -24.60 57.99 -43.11
CA GLY A 595 -24.03 59.34 -42.99
C GLY A 595 -22.75 59.45 -42.15
N GLY A 596 -21.79 58.55 -42.33
CA GLY A 596 -20.51 58.55 -41.58
C GLY A 596 -20.54 57.75 -40.27
N VAL A 597 -21.64 57.04 -40.00
CA VAL A 597 -21.76 56.07 -38.92
C VAL A 597 -22.13 54.70 -39.49
N ASN A 598 -21.27 53.72 -39.26
CA ASN A 598 -21.56 52.30 -39.51
C ASN A 598 -22.07 51.66 -38.22
N VAL A 599 -23.26 51.05 -38.29
CA VAL A 599 -23.80 50.20 -37.21
C VAL A 599 -23.70 48.74 -37.66
N SER A 600 -22.89 47.96 -36.94
CA SER A 600 -22.74 46.51 -37.12
C SER A 600 -23.54 45.79 -36.05
N LEU A 601 -24.42 44.88 -36.45
CA LEU A 601 -25.15 43.98 -35.56
C LEU A 601 -24.79 42.51 -35.88
N GLY A 602 -24.06 41.86 -34.96
CA GLY A 602 -23.59 40.48 -35.12
C GLY A 602 -22.36 40.30 -36.03
N GLY A 603 -21.73 39.12 -35.93
CA GLY A 603 -20.51 38.76 -36.67
C GLY A 603 -19.20 38.94 -35.87
N PRO A 604 -18.05 38.53 -36.44
CA PRO A 604 -16.77 38.45 -35.71
C PRO A 604 -16.15 39.80 -35.34
N ALA A 605 -16.65 40.91 -35.90
CA ALA A 605 -16.29 42.28 -35.49
C ALA A 605 -17.09 42.80 -34.28
N GLY A 606 -18.00 41.98 -33.74
CA GLY A 606 -18.90 42.34 -32.65
C GLY A 606 -20.02 43.31 -33.06
N THR A 607 -20.96 43.51 -32.13
CA THR A 607 -22.03 44.50 -32.25
C THR A 607 -21.51 45.86 -31.78
N GLY A 608 -21.54 46.88 -32.64
CA GLY A 608 -20.89 48.16 -32.36
C GLY A 608 -21.26 49.27 -33.34
N VAL A 609 -20.97 50.51 -32.91
CA VAL A 609 -21.22 51.75 -33.66
C VAL A 609 -19.88 52.41 -33.96
N TYR A 610 -19.51 52.44 -35.24
CA TYR A 610 -18.21 52.90 -35.72
C TYR A 610 -18.35 54.23 -36.46
N ARG A 611 -17.61 55.27 -36.04
CA ARG A 611 -17.46 56.54 -36.76
C ARG A 611 -16.20 56.49 -37.61
N THR A 612 -16.31 56.92 -38.87
CA THR A 612 -15.16 57.10 -39.75
C THR A 612 -14.52 58.47 -39.52
N SER A 613 -13.42 58.54 -38.78
CA SER A 613 -12.55 59.72 -38.71
C SER A 613 -11.64 59.78 -39.93
N SER A 614 -11.59 60.92 -40.62
CA SER A 614 -10.63 61.19 -41.69
C SER A 614 -9.21 61.44 -41.16
N ASP A 615 -8.25 61.45 -42.10
CA ASP A 615 -6.89 61.99 -42.00
C ASP A 615 -5.82 61.22 -41.19
N ALA A 616 -5.25 60.19 -41.83
CA ALA A 616 -3.79 59.95 -41.83
C ALA A 616 -3.38 59.20 -43.12
N ILE A 617 -2.21 59.51 -43.69
CA ILE A 617 -1.77 59.04 -45.02
C ILE A 617 -0.66 57.98 -44.89
N GLY A 618 -0.76 56.88 -45.65
CA GLY A 618 0.30 55.86 -45.78
C GLY A 618 0.04 54.94 -46.98
N VAL A 619 0.83 55.08 -48.05
CA VAL A 619 0.59 54.42 -49.34
C VAL A 619 1.11 52.98 -49.38
N GLN A 620 0.26 52.05 -49.84
CA GLN A 620 0.69 50.88 -50.62
C GLN A 620 -0.30 50.63 -51.76
N THR A 621 0.20 50.13 -52.89
CA THR A 621 -0.50 50.09 -54.18
C THR A 621 -0.88 48.66 -54.60
N GLU A 622 -2.17 48.41 -54.88
CA GLU A 622 -2.59 47.23 -55.64
C GLU A 622 -2.63 47.50 -57.16
N GLY A 623 -2.44 46.43 -57.96
CA GLY A 623 -2.12 46.55 -59.39
C GLY A 623 -2.50 45.35 -60.27
N ILE A 624 -3.72 44.82 -60.11
CA ILE A 624 -4.56 44.27 -61.20
C ILE A 624 -4.06 43.03 -62.00
N ARG A 625 -4.76 41.89 -61.76
CA ARG A 625 -5.26 40.84 -62.69
C ARG A 625 -4.35 39.85 -63.47
N ASP A 626 -4.94 38.65 -63.60
CA ASP A 626 -5.02 37.71 -64.73
C ASP A 626 -3.74 37.26 -65.49
N GLY A 627 -3.58 35.93 -65.66
CA GLY A 627 -2.56 35.37 -66.56
C GLY A 627 -2.32 33.85 -66.44
N VAL A 628 -2.93 33.06 -67.32
CA VAL A 628 -2.82 31.58 -67.38
C VAL A 628 -1.67 31.13 -68.32
N MET A 629 -1.10 29.92 -68.08
CA MET A 629 -0.15 29.10 -68.88
C MET A 629 1.37 29.10 -68.56
N ASN A 630 1.90 27.87 -68.55
CA ASN A 630 3.22 27.38 -69.01
C ASN A 630 4.50 28.24 -68.87
N LEU A 631 5.46 27.76 -68.05
CA LEU A 631 6.81 27.43 -68.57
C LEU A 631 7.63 26.50 -67.63
N LEU A 632 7.70 25.19 -67.94
CA LEU A 632 8.74 24.29 -67.43
C LEU A 632 9.04 23.21 -68.48
N GLY A 633 10.32 23.01 -68.85
CA GLY A 633 10.70 21.93 -69.76
C GLY A 633 12.16 21.88 -70.17
N LYS A 634 12.66 20.64 -70.30
CA LYS A 634 13.97 20.19 -70.81
C LYS A 634 15.15 20.36 -69.82
N PHE A 635 15.78 19.30 -69.29
CA PHE A 635 16.42 18.06 -69.84
C PHE A 635 17.95 18.23 -70.01
N PRO A 636 18.80 17.16 -69.91
CA PRO A 636 18.52 15.77 -70.32
C PRO A 636 18.91 14.62 -69.35
N THR A 637 18.51 13.40 -69.74
CA THR A 637 18.88 12.08 -69.18
C THR A 637 19.92 11.35 -70.05
N PRO A 638 20.60 10.32 -69.49
CA PRO A 638 20.53 8.94 -70.01
C PRO A 638 20.59 7.86 -68.88
N PHE A 639 20.42 6.54 -69.05
CA PHE A 639 19.81 5.66 -70.07
C PHE A 639 19.58 4.24 -69.48
N HIS A 640 18.47 3.55 -69.82
CA HIS A 640 18.22 2.09 -69.68
C HIS A 640 18.26 1.46 -68.25
N SER A 641 17.73 0.25 -67.99
CA SER A 641 17.09 -0.78 -68.85
C SER A 641 15.80 -1.37 -68.24
N GLU A 642 15.08 -2.19 -69.00
CA GLU A 642 13.83 -2.88 -68.58
C GLU A 642 14.07 -4.16 -67.76
N ALA A 643 13.03 -4.66 -67.07
CA ALA A 643 12.69 -6.09 -66.97
C ALA A 643 11.23 -6.31 -66.53
N SER A 644 10.55 -7.27 -67.16
CA SER A 644 9.11 -7.57 -67.04
C SER A 644 8.71 -8.53 -65.92
N LEU A 645 7.40 -8.58 -65.61
CA LEU A 645 6.71 -9.66 -64.89
C LEU A 645 6.91 -11.04 -65.58
N PRO A 646 6.66 -12.17 -64.88
CA PRO A 646 5.38 -12.85 -65.15
C PRO A 646 4.73 -13.57 -63.93
N ILE A 647 3.55 -14.14 -64.21
CA ILE A 647 2.61 -14.85 -63.31
C ILE A 647 2.89 -16.37 -63.32
N SER A 648 2.72 -17.08 -62.20
CA SER A 648 2.15 -18.45 -62.20
C SER A 648 1.60 -18.90 -60.84
N SER A 649 0.70 -19.89 -60.87
CA SER A 649 -0.04 -20.46 -59.75
C SER A 649 0.31 -21.93 -59.49
N SER A 650 0.18 -22.42 -58.26
CA SER A 650 -0.14 -23.84 -58.02
C SER A 650 -0.75 -24.13 -56.63
N LEU A 651 -1.68 -25.10 -56.61
CA LEU A 651 -2.11 -25.83 -55.41
C LEU A 651 -1.21 -27.07 -55.22
N PRO A 652 -1.25 -27.71 -54.04
CA PRO A 652 -1.85 -29.06 -54.04
C PRO A 652 -2.82 -29.33 -52.87
N ARG A 653 -3.44 -30.52 -52.89
CA ARG A 653 -4.47 -31.01 -51.95
C ARG A 653 -4.05 -32.32 -51.25
N ASN A 654 -4.70 -32.60 -50.11
CA ASN A 654 -5.07 -33.92 -49.56
C ASN A 654 -3.99 -34.96 -49.20
N SER A 655 -3.92 -35.32 -47.91
CA SER A 655 -4.30 -36.63 -47.32
C SER A 655 -3.87 -36.69 -45.84
N GLY A 656 -4.49 -37.44 -44.91
CA GLY A 656 -5.71 -38.23 -44.94
C GLY A 656 -6.10 -38.79 -43.55
N PHE A 657 -7.30 -39.42 -43.48
CA PHE A 657 -8.01 -40.12 -42.37
C PHE A 657 -8.92 -39.21 -41.49
N ALA A 658 -10.26 -39.39 -41.35
CA ALA A 658 -11.21 -40.53 -41.39
C ALA A 658 -11.09 -41.50 -40.18
N SER A 659 -12.14 -41.91 -39.44
CA SER A 659 -13.60 -41.58 -39.38
C SER A 659 -14.11 -41.90 -37.93
N HIS A 660 -15.37 -41.90 -37.45
CA HIS A 660 -16.79 -41.83 -37.93
C HIS A 660 -17.65 -41.09 -36.84
N PHE A 661 -18.84 -40.51 -37.05
CA PHE A 661 -20.23 -41.08 -37.17
C PHE A 661 -20.66 -42.05 -36.03
N ARG A 662 -21.87 -41.98 -35.44
CA ARG A 662 -23.04 -41.06 -35.58
C ARG A 662 -24.02 -41.14 -34.38
N LEU A 663 -25.02 -40.25 -34.38
CA LEU A 663 -26.31 -40.21 -33.63
C LEU A 663 -27.12 -41.56 -33.69
N PRO A 664 -28.19 -41.83 -32.88
CA PRO A 664 -29.24 -40.87 -32.46
C PRO A 664 -30.10 -41.09 -31.16
N SER A 665 -31.00 -40.11 -30.94
CA SER A 665 -32.42 -40.17 -30.47
C SER A 665 -32.86 -40.64 -29.07
N VAL A 666 -33.66 -39.75 -28.48
CA VAL A 666 -34.63 -39.82 -27.36
C VAL A 666 -35.71 -40.90 -27.49
N ALA A 667 -35.98 -41.63 -26.38
CA ALA A 667 -37.28 -42.14 -25.89
C ALA A 667 -37.05 -42.64 -24.43
N ALA A 668 -37.86 -42.44 -23.38
CA ALA A 668 -39.31 -42.27 -23.12
C ALA A 668 -39.97 -43.56 -22.54
N ALA A 669 -40.83 -43.38 -21.53
CA ALA A 669 -41.47 -44.40 -20.65
C ALA A 669 -40.52 -45.18 -19.69
N GLY A 670 -40.97 -45.65 -18.51
CA GLY A 670 -42.26 -45.46 -17.82
C GLY A 670 -42.42 -46.36 -16.57
N GLY A 671 -43.40 -46.08 -15.70
CA GLY A 671 -43.68 -46.78 -14.43
C GLY A 671 -43.07 -46.08 -13.21
N ALA A 672 -43.76 -45.78 -12.09
CA ALA A 672 -44.78 -46.50 -11.29
C ALA A 672 -44.15 -47.60 -10.40
N ASP A 673 -44.53 -47.79 -9.12
CA ASP A 673 -45.52 -47.06 -8.29
C ASP A 673 -45.27 -47.29 -6.79
N LEU A 674 -45.99 -46.56 -5.90
CA LEU A 674 -46.43 -46.91 -4.51
C LEU A 674 -45.45 -47.63 -3.54
N LEU A 675 -45.29 -47.32 -2.25
CA LEU A 675 -46.16 -46.77 -1.19
C LEU A 675 -45.29 -45.87 -0.26
N GLY A 676 -45.78 -44.93 0.56
CA GLY A 676 -47.15 -44.64 0.98
C GLY A 676 -47.40 -45.02 2.44
N TYR A 677 -47.33 -44.04 3.37
CA TYR A 677 -48.24 -43.84 4.51
C TYR A 677 -47.98 -42.49 5.20
N ASP A 678 -48.91 -42.06 6.05
CA ASP A 678 -49.18 -40.66 6.41
C ASP A 678 -49.04 -40.40 7.94
N LEU A 679 -49.46 -39.20 8.39
CA LEU A 679 -49.73 -38.72 9.76
C LEU A 679 -48.69 -37.78 10.40
N SER A 680 -49.01 -36.48 10.30
CA SER A 680 -48.73 -35.46 11.34
C SER A 680 -49.91 -35.40 12.35
N PRO A 681 -49.99 -34.48 13.33
CA PRO A 681 -48.98 -33.65 14.04
C PRO A 681 -49.07 -33.80 15.60
N GLY A 682 -48.31 -33.02 16.40
CA GLY A 682 -48.76 -32.72 17.78
C GLY A 682 -47.75 -32.26 18.86
N TYR A 683 -47.96 -31.04 19.37
CA TYR A 683 -47.90 -30.57 20.79
C TYR A 683 -46.89 -31.15 21.83
N GLN A 684 -45.98 -30.28 22.31
CA GLN A 684 -45.96 -29.62 23.65
C GLN A 684 -46.54 -30.32 24.92
N PRO A 685 -46.19 -29.90 26.17
CA PRO A 685 -44.98 -29.20 26.69
C PRO A 685 -44.51 -29.70 28.10
N ARG A 686 -43.66 -28.90 28.79
CA ARG A 686 -43.32 -28.93 30.25
C ARG A 686 -42.50 -30.14 30.77
N ALA A 687 -41.97 -30.14 32.00
CA ALA A 687 -41.05 -29.22 32.71
C ALA A 687 -40.90 -29.63 34.20
N ARG A 688 -39.66 -29.83 34.70
CA ARG A 688 -39.29 -30.02 36.14
C ARG A 688 -39.90 -31.31 36.79
N THR A 689 -39.36 -31.96 37.83
CA THR A 689 -38.17 -31.79 38.70
C THR A 689 -37.93 -33.07 39.54
N TYR A 690 -36.70 -33.29 40.07
CA TYR A 690 -36.38 -34.11 41.27
C TYR A 690 -36.66 -35.64 41.17
N SER A 691 -36.02 -36.57 41.93
CA SER A 691 -34.86 -36.57 42.86
C SER A 691 -34.38 -38.02 43.12
N HIS A 692 -33.49 -38.23 44.12
CA HIS A 692 -33.04 -39.52 44.72
C HIS A 692 -32.06 -40.40 43.91
N SER A 693 -31.17 -41.23 44.51
CA SER A 693 -30.23 -41.03 45.65
C SER A 693 -29.33 -42.27 45.93
N SER A 694 -28.08 -42.02 46.37
CA SER A 694 -27.21 -42.90 47.23
C SER A 694 -26.53 -44.16 46.65
N GLY A 695 -25.35 -44.52 47.21
CA GLY A 695 -24.59 -45.77 46.97
C GLY A 695 -23.13 -45.59 46.45
N LEU A 696 -22.15 -45.01 47.16
CA LEU A 696 -21.32 -45.51 48.29
C LEU A 696 -20.09 -46.41 47.96
N ARG A 697 -19.01 -46.22 48.77
CA ARG A 697 -17.63 -46.79 48.73
C ARG A 697 -16.69 -46.14 47.69
N GLY A 698 -15.39 -45.93 47.93
CA GLY A 698 -14.52 -46.21 49.10
C GLY A 698 -13.43 -45.13 49.32
N VAL A 699 -12.55 -45.28 50.33
CA VAL A 699 -11.86 -44.13 50.99
C VAL A 699 -10.35 -44.34 51.28
N SER A 700 -9.49 -43.44 50.76
CA SER A 700 -8.15 -43.02 51.29
C SER A 700 -7.06 -44.13 51.48
N PRO A 701 -5.85 -43.87 52.07
CA PRO A 701 -5.14 -42.61 52.40
C PRO A 701 -3.67 -42.53 51.89
N ARG A 702 -2.96 -41.43 52.20
CA ARG A 702 -1.48 -41.32 52.16
C ARG A 702 -0.84 -41.94 53.43
N PRO A 703 0.42 -42.41 53.37
CA PRO A 703 1.31 -42.51 54.53
C PRO A 703 2.56 -41.59 54.44
N HIS A 704 3.27 -41.44 55.57
CA HIS A 704 4.53 -40.69 55.71
C HIS A 704 5.72 -41.62 56.03
N HIS A 705 6.93 -41.03 55.98
CA HIS A 705 8.23 -41.43 56.56
C HIS A 705 8.37 -42.75 57.34
N HIS A 706 9.55 -43.37 57.18
CA HIS A 706 10.42 -43.60 58.34
C HIS A 706 11.90 -43.39 57.99
N SER A 707 12.76 -43.48 59.01
CA SER A 707 14.11 -42.90 59.09
C SER A 707 15.24 -43.92 59.02
N ASN A 708 16.43 -43.49 58.61
CA ASN A 708 17.69 -44.08 59.10
C ASN A 708 18.76 -42.98 59.25
N SER A 709 19.71 -43.16 60.17
CA SER A 709 20.46 -42.03 60.78
C SER A 709 21.97 -41.98 60.50
N SER A 710 22.47 -40.75 60.39
CA SER A 710 23.80 -40.27 60.80
C SER A 710 25.08 -40.96 60.28
N SER A 711 25.83 -40.23 59.46
CA SER A 711 27.24 -39.91 59.78
C SER A 711 27.61 -38.53 59.21
N ASN A 712 28.49 -37.80 59.90
CA ASN A 712 28.85 -36.41 59.56
C ASN A 712 30.12 -36.35 58.71
N ILE A 713 30.09 -35.60 57.60
CA ILE A 713 31.29 -34.93 57.07
C ILE A 713 30.93 -33.46 56.81
N ASN A 714 31.63 -32.56 57.51
CA ASN A 714 31.51 -31.12 57.31
C ASN A 714 32.20 -30.71 56.00
N VAL A 715 31.45 -30.12 55.07
CA VAL A 715 32.02 -29.29 53.99
C VAL A 715 31.47 -27.88 54.14
N ARG A 716 32.37 -26.89 54.10
CA ARG A 716 32.11 -25.51 54.53
C ARG A 716 31.04 -24.81 53.68
N GLY A 717 30.29 -23.92 54.32
CA GLY A 717 29.08 -23.31 53.79
C GLY A 717 29.24 -22.65 52.41
N VAL A 718 28.31 -22.97 51.52
CA VAL A 718 28.08 -22.23 50.28
C VAL A 718 27.12 -21.08 50.59
N SER A 719 27.56 -19.83 50.36
CA SER A 719 26.70 -18.66 50.49
C SER A 719 25.51 -18.73 49.53
N PRO A 720 24.32 -18.18 49.89
CA PRO A 720 23.18 -18.17 48.98
C PRO A 720 23.55 -17.49 47.66
N ALA A 721 23.08 -18.07 46.55
CA ALA A 721 23.44 -17.61 45.21
C ALA A 721 23.00 -16.15 45.01
N ARG A 722 23.95 -15.28 44.64
CA ARG A 722 23.64 -13.89 44.28
C ARG A 722 22.75 -13.90 43.03
N HIS A 723 21.64 -13.16 43.07
CA HIS A 723 20.83 -12.88 41.89
C HIS A 723 21.73 -12.35 40.74
N PRO A 724 21.46 -12.71 39.48
CA PRO A 724 22.19 -12.17 38.34
C PRO A 724 22.01 -10.64 38.28
N ARG A 725 23.09 -9.95 37.95
CA ARG A 725 23.21 -8.48 37.87
C ARG A 725 23.12 -7.95 36.43
N PHE A 726 22.88 -8.86 35.50
CA PHE A 726 22.54 -8.64 34.10
C PHE A 726 21.65 -9.79 33.64
N LYS A 727 20.66 -9.51 32.80
CA LYS A 727 19.83 -10.51 32.09
C LYS A 727 19.99 -10.30 30.59
N PHE A 728 19.81 -11.38 29.83
CA PHE A 728 19.98 -11.36 28.38
C PHE A 728 18.77 -12.01 27.73
N PHE A 729 18.01 -11.22 26.98
CA PHE A 729 16.85 -11.70 26.22
C PHE A 729 17.29 -12.04 24.80
N VAL A 730 17.00 -13.26 24.35
CA VAL A 730 17.53 -13.78 23.07
C VAL A 730 16.38 -14.18 22.16
N GLY A 731 16.42 -13.70 20.92
CA GLY A 731 15.53 -14.09 19.83
C GLY A 731 16.33 -14.61 18.64
N ALA A 732 15.77 -15.54 17.88
CA ALA A 732 16.45 -16.21 16.77
C ALA A 732 15.49 -16.39 15.58
N SER A 733 15.98 -16.09 14.39
CA SER A 733 15.27 -16.34 13.13
C SER A 733 16.26 -16.80 12.08
N TRP A 734 15.81 -17.61 11.14
CA TRP A 734 16.64 -18.26 10.13
C TRP A 734 15.81 -18.53 8.87
N ALA A 735 16.46 -18.71 7.72
CA ALA A 735 15.77 -19.13 6.50
C ALA A 735 16.70 -19.67 5.40
N ALA A 736 16.40 -20.87 4.92
CA ALA A 736 17.12 -21.51 3.83
C ALA A 736 17.00 -20.80 2.46
N LYS A 737 17.97 -21.05 1.58
CA LYS A 737 17.97 -20.68 0.16
C LYS A 737 16.91 -21.43 -0.66
N PRO A 738 16.35 -20.82 -1.73
CA PRO A 738 15.26 -21.43 -2.48
C PRO A 738 15.71 -22.68 -3.23
N GLY A 739 15.03 -23.80 -2.99
CA GLY A 739 15.31 -25.08 -3.65
C GLY A 739 16.23 -26.01 -2.86
N ASN A 740 16.77 -25.58 -1.72
CA ASN A 740 17.34 -26.49 -0.73
C ASN A 740 16.18 -27.18 0.02
N THR A 741 16.08 -28.51 -0.10
CA THR A 741 15.06 -29.35 0.55
C THR A 741 15.66 -30.72 0.83
N ASP A 742 15.54 -31.19 2.07
CA ASP A 742 16.16 -32.42 2.59
C ASP A 742 17.69 -32.49 2.40
N HIS A 743 18.45 -32.08 3.42
CA HIS A 743 19.37 -32.97 4.16
C HIS A 743 19.62 -32.41 5.57
N THR A 744 19.45 -33.24 6.60
CA THR A 744 19.73 -32.95 8.01
C THR A 744 20.05 -34.25 8.77
N TYR A 745 20.45 -34.18 10.04
CA TYR A 745 20.43 -35.36 10.90
C TYR A 745 19.02 -35.99 10.96
N PRO A 746 18.88 -37.32 10.75
CA PRO A 746 17.59 -38.00 10.84
C PRO A 746 16.93 -37.80 12.21
N PRO A 747 15.61 -37.51 12.30
CA PRO A 747 14.95 -37.13 13.56
C PRO A 747 14.95 -38.18 14.68
N ASN A 748 15.32 -39.43 14.38
CA ASN A 748 15.52 -40.52 15.34
C ASN A 748 16.93 -40.57 15.96
N THR A 749 17.86 -39.72 15.50
CA THR A 749 19.19 -39.56 16.12
C THR A 749 19.15 -38.53 17.26
N PRO A 750 20.03 -38.60 18.26
CA PRO A 750 20.08 -37.62 19.36
C PRO A 750 20.29 -36.18 18.87
N ILE A 751 21.08 -36.00 17.81
CA ILE A 751 21.35 -34.68 17.22
C ILE A 751 20.13 -34.20 16.43
N GLY A 752 19.53 -35.03 15.57
CA GLY A 752 18.31 -34.67 14.83
C GLY A 752 17.12 -34.34 15.74
N ALA A 753 16.97 -35.06 16.85
CA ALA A 753 15.97 -34.77 17.87
C ALA A 753 16.23 -33.42 18.57
N TRP A 754 17.49 -33.10 18.90
CA TRP A 754 17.87 -31.81 19.49
C TRP A 754 17.78 -30.64 18.50
N VAL A 755 18.09 -30.86 17.23
CA VAL A 755 17.88 -29.91 16.12
C VAL A 755 16.39 -29.55 16.05
N LEU A 756 15.53 -30.56 15.96
CA LEU A 756 14.08 -30.38 15.86
C LEU A 756 13.50 -29.70 17.10
N ASP A 757 13.96 -30.04 18.30
CA ASP A 757 13.58 -29.38 19.56
C ASP A 757 14.04 -27.90 19.61
N THR A 758 15.26 -27.61 19.16
CA THR A 758 15.81 -26.24 19.12
C THR A 758 15.02 -25.36 18.14
N LEU A 759 14.72 -25.86 16.94
CA LEU A 759 13.87 -25.18 15.97
C LEU A 759 12.43 -25.00 16.50
N ARG A 760 11.87 -25.99 17.21
CA ARG A 760 10.55 -25.89 17.87
C ARG A 760 10.51 -24.83 18.97
N ARG A 761 11.54 -24.75 19.82
CA ARG A 761 11.62 -23.76 20.92
C ARG A 761 11.62 -22.31 20.43
N HIS A 762 12.12 -22.04 19.22
CA HIS A 762 12.16 -20.69 18.65
C HIS A 762 11.08 -20.42 17.58
N THR A 763 10.40 -21.42 17.03
CA THR A 763 9.32 -21.20 16.04
C THR A 763 7.99 -20.73 16.63
N PHE A 764 7.78 -20.81 17.95
CA PHE A 764 6.49 -20.50 18.60
C PHE A 764 6.00 -19.04 18.41
N SER A 765 6.89 -18.12 18.00
CA SER A 765 6.55 -16.74 17.62
C SER A 765 6.58 -16.48 16.10
N SER A 766 7.20 -17.36 15.31
CA SER A 766 7.42 -17.14 13.87
C SER A 766 6.21 -17.58 13.05
N ARG A 767 5.74 -16.73 12.13
CA ARG A 767 4.46 -16.93 11.41
C ARG A 767 4.49 -18.00 10.30
N ARG A 768 5.61 -18.71 10.11
CA ARG A 768 5.80 -19.82 9.17
C ARG A 768 6.89 -20.74 9.71
N ALA A 769 6.75 -22.05 9.53
CA ALA A 769 7.90 -22.92 9.58
C ALA A 769 8.92 -22.49 8.50
N LYS A 770 10.16 -22.27 8.92
CA LYS A 770 11.32 -22.00 8.06
C LYS A 770 12.34 -23.10 8.35
N GLU A 771 12.95 -23.68 7.33
CA GLU A 771 14.12 -24.54 7.50
C GLU A 771 15.39 -23.67 7.53
N PRO A 772 16.46 -24.08 8.24
CA PRO A 772 17.70 -23.29 8.35
C PRO A 772 18.59 -23.42 7.11
N GLY A 773 18.50 -24.52 6.37
CA GLY A 773 19.42 -24.83 5.28
C GLY A 773 20.72 -25.42 5.84
N GLU A 774 21.86 -24.97 5.32
CA GLU A 774 23.18 -25.43 5.76
C GLU A 774 23.66 -24.74 7.05
N ASP A 775 23.02 -23.63 7.45
CA ASP A 775 23.21 -22.95 8.73
C ASP A 775 22.75 -23.78 9.94
N PHE A 776 23.35 -23.55 11.11
CA PHE A 776 22.73 -23.87 12.39
C PHE A 776 23.13 -22.95 13.55
N PHE A 777 22.36 -22.98 14.65
CA PHE A 777 22.60 -22.16 15.83
C PHE A 777 22.20 -22.88 17.14
N PHE A 778 22.66 -22.38 18.28
CA PHE A 778 22.13 -22.73 19.60
C PHE A 778 21.96 -21.52 20.52
N VAL A 779 21.00 -21.61 21.45
CA VAL A 779 20.77 -20.62 22.52
C VAL A 779 20.64 -21.35 23.84
N GLN A 780 21.54 -21.07 24.79
CA GLN A 780 21.55 -21.70 26.11
C GLN A 780 21.14 -20.70 27.19
N SER A 781 19.83 -20.65 27.48
CA SER A 781 19.22 -19.92 28.61
C SER A 781 19.62 -18.44 28.76
N GLY A 782 19.89 -17.75 27.66
CA GLY A 782 20.40 -16.36 27.69
C GLY A 782 21.81 -16.23 28.27
N THR A 783 22.66 -17.25 28.12
CA THR A 783 24.01 -17.26 28.72
C THR A 783 25.12 -17.66 27.75
N ALA A 784 24.80 -18.44 26.73
CA ALA A 784 25.64 -18.61 25.56
C ALA A 784 24.77 -18.68 24.30
N VAL A 785 25.34 -18.22 23.20
CA VAL A 785 24.80 -18.28 21.84
C VAL A 785 25.91 -18.79 20.93
N GLY A 786 25.59 -19.71 20.03
CA GLY A 786 26.49 -20.12 18.95
C GLY A 786 25.76 -20.11 17.62
N ILE A 787 26.49 -19.81 16.56
CA ILE A 787 26.01 -19.80 15.18
C ILE A 787 27.10 -20.32 14.25
N ALA A 788 26.71 -21.04 13.19
CA ALA A 788 27.60 -21.54 12.16
C ALA A 788 26.89 -21.58 10.80
N ASP A 789 27.59 -21.19 9.74
CA ASP A 789 27.22 -21.49 8.35
C ASP A 789 27.89 -22.81 7.93
N GLY A 790 27.22 -23.66 7.16
CA GLY A 790 27.79 -24.87 6.59
C GLY A 790 28.20 -24.68 5.14
N VAL A 791 29.50 -24.60 4.84
CA VAL A 791 30.02 -24.19 3.53
C VAL A 791 29.51 -25.07 2.38
N GLY A 792 28.56 -24.57 1.59
CA GLY A 792 27.82 -25.34 0.57
C GLY A 792 28.63 -25.95 -0.58
N GLY A 793 29.91 -25.58 -0.73
CA GLY A 793 30.83 -26.19 -1.72
C GLY A 793 31.12 -27.69 -1.52
N TRP A 794 30.60 -28.29 -0.45
CA TRP A 794 30.59 -29.74 -0.24
C TRP A 794 29.49 -30.48 -1.02
N SER A 795 28.43 -29.78 -1.43
CA SER A 795 27.32 -30.35 -2.21
C SER A 795 27.78 -30.97 -3.54
N ASP A 796 28.70 -30.33 -4.26
CA ASP A 796 29.35 -30.84 -5.48
C ASP A 796 30.05 -32.20 -5.29
N GLN A 797 30.41 -32.55 -4.04
CA GLN A 797 31.04 -33.82 -3.68
C GLN A 797 30.06 -34.83 -3.06
N GLY A 798 28.75 -34.53 -3.05
CA GLY A 798 27.73 -35.35 -2.40
C GLY A 798 27.84 -35.36 -0.88
N VAL A 799 28.38 -34.30 -0.28
CA VAL A 799 28.56 -34.13 1.17
C VAL A 799 27.68 -32.99 1.65
N ASP A 800 26.79 -33.29 2.58
CA ASP A 800 25.94 -32.30 3.26
C ASP A 800 26.74 -31.52 4.31
N SER A 801 26.80 -30.19 4.17
CA SER A 801 27.43 -29.29 5.14
C SER A 801 26.54 -28.98 6.35
N ALA A 802 25.21 -29.15 6.25
CA ALA A 802 24.27 -28.97 7.35
C ALA A 802 24.51 -29.96 8.49
N VAL A 803 24.89 -31.21 8.16
CA VAL A 803 25.36 -32.19 9.15
C VAL A 803 26.59 -31.72 9.92
N PHE A 804 27.52 -30.99 9.30
CA PHE A 804 28.71 -30.47 10.01
C PHE A 804 28.35 -29.31 10.96
N SER A 805 27.55 -28.34 10.49
CA SER A 805 27.13 -27.19 11.31
C SER A 805 26.22 -27.61 12.48
N GLN A 806 25.26 -28.51 12.25
CA GLN A 806 24.38 -29.07 13.29
C GLN A 806 25.16 -29.84 14.35
N ALA A 807 26.12 -30.69 13.95
CA ALA A 807 26.97 -31.42 14.89
C ALA A 807 27.83 -30.48 15.74
N LEU A 808 28.49 -29.50 15.11
CA LEU A 808 29.37 -28.55 15.79
C LEU A 808 28.59 -27.72 16.83
N MET A 809 27.39 -27.26 16.50
CA MET A 809 26.52 -26.51 17.43
C MET A 809 25.94 -27.39 18.54
N TYR A 810 25.58 -28.66 18.25
CA TYR A 810 25.19 -29.63 19.27
C TYR A 810 26.32 -29.86 20.29
N TYR A 811 27.51 -30.20 19.82
CA TYR A 811 28.65 -30.47 20.70
C TYR A 811 29.12 -29.21 21.45
N ALA A 812 29.05 -28.01 20.85
CA ALA A 812 29.33 -26.76 21.54
C ALA A 812 28.35 -26.48 22.71
N SER A 813 27.05 -26.70 22.49
CA SER A 813 26.04 -26.62 23.56
C SER A 813 26.31 -27.62 24.68
N LYS A 814 26.63 -28.88 24.34
CA LYS A 814 26.93 -29.94 25.32
C LYS A 814 28.22 -29.71 26.11
N VAL A 815 29.27 -29.20 25.47
CA VAL A 815 30.51 -28.80 26.14
C VAL A 815 30.28 -27.60 27.08
N TYR A 816 29.54 -26.58 26.63
CA TYR A 816 29.24 -25.41 27.47
C TYR A 816 28.40 -25.77 28.72
N ASN A 817 27.46 -26.71 28.58
CA ASN A 817 26.67 -27.23 29.71
C ASN A 817 27.46 -28.14 30.66
N GLY A 818 28.71 -28.51 30.34
CA GLY A 818 29.51 -29.45 31.11
C GLY A 818 29.07 -30.91 30.98
N GLU A 819 28.17 -31.23 30.03
CA GLU A 819 27.77 -32.61 29.73
C GLU A 819 28.90 -33.37 29.01
N ILE A 820 29.78 -32.65 28.31
CA ILE A 820 31.00 -33.18 27.69
C ILE A 820 32.20 -32.45 28.29
N VAL A 821 32.98 -33.18 29.11
CA VAL A 821 34.18 -32.67 29.77
C VAL A 821 35.43 -33.13 29.02
N THR A 822 36.31 -32.20 28.69
CA THR A 822 37.57 -32.43 27.96
C THR A 822 38.74 -31.74 28.66
N GLU A 823 39.98 -32.15 28.35
CA GLU A 823 41.18 -31.53 28.95
C GLU A 823 41.26 -30.02 28.74
N ALA A 824 40.77 -29.47 27.62
CA ALA A 824 40.82 -28.03 27.35
C ALA A 824 39.94 -27.26 28.35
N VAL A 825 38.70 -27.72 28.57
CA VAL A 825 37.78 -27.14 29.56
C VAL A 825 38.36 -27.28 30.97
N LEU A 826 38.95 -28.43 31.31
CA LEU A 826 39.56 -28.66 32.62
C LEU A 826 40.79 -27.78 32.88
N LYS A 827 41.63 -27.52 31.86
CA LYS A 827 42.83 -26.69 31.97
C LYS A 827 42.52 -25.18 31.96
N GLY A 828 41.41 -24.76 31.34
CA GLY A 828 40.97 -23.36 31.31
C GLY A 828 40.09 -22.92 32.49
N SER A 829 39.45 -23.85 33.21
CA SER A 829 38.41 -23.50 34.20
C SER A 829 38.93 -23.42 35.63
N SER A 830 39.08 -22.21 36.15
CA SER A 830 39.09 -22.01 37.61
C SER A 830 37.74 -22.43 38.20
N SER A 831 37.70 -22.97 39.43
CA SER A 831 36.55 -23.76 39.94
C SER A 831 35.22 -23.02 40.20
N ARG A 832 35.07 -21.80 39.68
CA ARG A 832 33.83 -20.99 39.69
C ARG A 832 33.57 -20.23 38.37
N SER A 833 34.43 -20.32 37.36
CA SER A 833 34.28 -19.62 36.08
C SER A 833 33.67 -20.52 34.99
N ARG A 834 32.79 -19.95 34.15
CA ARG A 834 32.33 -20.60 32.91
C ARG A 834 33.48 -20.81 31.91
N PRO A 835 33.43 -21.81 31.02
CA PRO A 835 34.46 -22.01 30.01
C PRO A 835 34.50 -20.84 29.01
N LYS A 836 35.69 -20.50 28.49
CA LYS A 836 35.83 -19.49 27.43
C LYS A 836 35.34 -20.05 26.08
N PRO A 837 34.76 -19.22 25.19
CA PRO A 837 34.23 -19.70 23.90
C PRO A 837 35.27 -20.41 23.03
N LYS A 838 36.56 -20.04 23.13
CA LYS A 838 37.64 -20.70 22.37
C LYS A 838 37.89 -22.15 22.83
N ASP A 839 37.77 -22.44 24.12
CA ASP A 839 37.91 -23.79 24.67
C ASP A 839 36.67 -24.65 24.35
N VAL A 840 35.47 -24.04 24.37
CA VAL A 840 34.22 -24.66 23.91
C VAL A 840 34.33 -25.02 22.43
N LEU A 841 34.71 -24.07 21.57
CA LEU A 841 34.87 -24.28 20.12
C LEU A 841 35.86 -25.40 19.82
N LYS A 842 37.04 -25.38 20.45
CA LYS A 842 38.05 -26.42 20.28
C LYS A 842 37.52 -27.79 20.67
N SER A 843 36.90 -27.92 21.84
CA SER A 843 36.40 -29.21 22.33
C SER A 843 35.22 -29.73 21.51
N ALA A 844 34.34 -28.84 21.05
CA ALA A 844 33.24 -29.20 20.14
C ALA A 844 33.77 -29.71 18.79
N TYR A 845 34.77 -29.03 18.23
CA TYR A 845 35.45 -29.45 17.01
C TYR A 845 36.16 -30.80 17.18
N ASP A 846 36.95 -30.96 18.25
CA ASP A 846 37.67 -32.20 18.57
C ASP A 846 36.69 -33.41 18.66
N VAL A 847 35.49 -33.22 19.23
CA VAL A 847 34.43 -34.26 19.25
C VAL A 847 33.75 -34.44 17.88
N THR A 848 33.48 -33.36 17.14
CA THR A 848 32.91 -33.42 15.78
C THR A 848 33.83 -34.18 14.81
N MET A 849 35.16 -34.14 15.01
CA MET A 849 36.10 -34.98 14.27
C MET A 849 35.92 -36.48 14.55
N THR A 850 35.46 -36.87 15.75
CA THR A 850 35.23 -38.28 16.13
C THR A 850 33.85 -38.82 15.77
N ASP A 851 32.85 -37.97 15.52
CA ASP A 851 31.50 -38.39 15.13
C ASP A 851 31.53 -39.17 13.80
N SER A 852 30.99 -40.39 13.78
CA SER A 852 30.97 -41.27 12.59
C SER A 852 29.87 -40.93 11.58
N PHE A 853 28.88 -40.12 11.96
CA PHE A 853 27.84 -39.61 11.08
C PHE A 853 28.36 -38.47 10.20
N VAL A 854 29.18 -37.58 10.77
CA VAL A 854 29.85 -36.49 10.04
C VAL A 854 31.02 -37.07 9.23
N LYS A 855 30.78 -37.46 7.97
CA LYS A 855 31.81 -38.07 7.11
C LYS A 855 32.85 -37.06 6.62
N ALA A 856 32.39 -35.87 6.23
CA ALA A 856 33.17 -34.71 5.82
C ALA A 856 32.29 -33.45 5.95
N GLY A 857 32.86 -32.29 5.62
CA GLY A 857 32.17 -31.00 5.63
C GLY A 857 33.03 -29.91 6.29
N SER A 858 32.61 -28.66 6.14
CA SER A 858 33.21 -27.53 6.85
C SER A 858 32.18 -26.47 7.23
N ALA A 859 32.53 -25.64 8.20
CA ALA A 859 31.71 -24.51 8.64
C ALA A 859 32.55 -23.30 9.07
N THR A 860 31.98 -22.11 8.90
CA THR A 860 32.39 -20.90 9.64
C THR A 860 31.56 -20.80 10.93
N THR A 861 32.05 -20.13 11.98
CA THR A 861 31.29 -20.07 13.26
C THR A 861 31.69 -18.95 14.20
N CYS A 862 30.69 -18.40 14.90
CA CYS A 862 30.84 -17.51 16.04
C CYS A 862 30.21 -18.15 17.30
N LEU A 863 30.98 -18.21 18.40
CA LEU A 863 30.47 -18.56 19.73
C LEU A 863 30.59 -17.37 20.68
N ILE A 864 29.53 -17.06 21.42
CA ILE A 864 29.43 -15.94 22.36
C ILE A 864 28.94 -16.43 23.73
N ASN A 865 29.71 -16.17 24.78
CA ASN A 865 29.35 -16.44 26.18
C ASN A 865 29.16 -15.11 26.94
N PHE A 866 28.09 -15.02 27.73
CA PHE A 866 27.75 -13.87 28.55
C PHE A 866 27.91 -14.18 30.05
N ASP A 867 28.51 -13.25 30.81
CA ASP A 867 28.62 -13.32 32.27
C ASP A 867 27.52 -12.46 32.95
N PRO A 868 26.51 -13.08 33.61
CA PRO A 868 25.42 -12.38 34.30
C PRO A 868 25.82 -11.66 35.59
N GLN A 869 27.06 -11.78 36.06
CA GLN A 869 27.56 -11.12 37.28
C GLN A 869 28.40 -9.88 36.96
N THR A 870 29.23 -9.94 35.90
CA THR A 870 30.10 -8.83 35.47
C THR A 870 29.55 -8.03 34.29
N GLY A 871 28.68 -8.63 33.46
CA GLY A 871 28.27 -8.04 32.18
C GLY A 871 29.35 -8.14 31.09
N MET A 872 30.38 -8.98 31.28
CA MET A 872 31.36 -9.26 30.24
C MET A 872 30.80 -10.23 29.19
N MET A 873 30.98 -9.86 27.93
CA MET A 873 30.83 -10.72 26.77
C MET A 873 32.19 -11.25 26.37
N TYR A 874 32.28 -12.56 26.16
CA TYR A 874 33.42 -13.23 25.54
C TYR A 874 32.94 -13.83 24.23
N ALA A 875 33.66 -13.61 23.13
CA ALA A 875 33.33 -14.19 21.83
C ALA A 875 34.55 -14.83 21.17
N THR A 876 34.33 -15.83 20.33
CA THR A 876 35.34 -16.42 19.44
C THR A 876 34.74 -16.59 18.05
N ASN A 877 35.44 -16.14 17.01
CA ASN A 877 34.98 -16.18 15.61
C ASN A 877 36.00 -16.80 14.67
N ILE A 878 35.53 -17.58 13.70
CA ILE A 878 36.31 -18.07 12.56
C ILE A 878 35.48 -18.03 11.27
N GLY A 879 36.04 -17.42 10.22
CA GLY A 879 35.37 -17.18 8.95
C GLY A 879 34.66 -15.82 8.86
N ASP A 880 33.62 -15.73 8.05
CA ASP A 880 32.83 -14.53 7.70
C ASP A 880 31.46 -14.44 8.37
N THR A 881 30.93 -15.55 8.92
CA THR A 881 30.06 -15.52 10.11
C THR A 881 30.62 -14.55 11.16
N GLY A 882 29.76 -13.87 11.92
CA GLY A 882 30.22 -12.84 12.85
C GLY A 882 29.18 -12.27 13.80
N PHE A 883 29.51 -11.12 14.39
CA PHE A 883 28.60 -10.36 15.24
C PHE A 883 28.80 -8.83 15.16
N ILE A 884 27.71 -8.10 15.41
CA ILE A 884 27.64 -6.63 15.58
C ILE A 884 27.18 -6.33 17.01
N ILE A 885 27.69 -5.24 17.60
CA ILE A 885 27.18 -4.67 18.85
C ILE A 885 26.70 -3.24 18.59
N ILE A 886 25.42 -3.00 18.89
CA ILE A 886 24.77 -1.69 18.84
C ILE A 886 24.56 -1.19 20.28
N ARG A 887 24.88 0.08 20.51
CA ARG A 887 24.69 0.79 21.80
C ARG A 887 24.16 2.18 21.52
N SER A 888 23.09 2.57 22.20
CA SER A 888 22.52 3.94 22.12
C SER A 888 22.21 4.46 20.70
N GLY A 889 21.83 3.58 19.77
CA GLY A 889 21.56 3.96 18.38
C GLY A 889 22.81 4.12 17.51
N SER A 890 23.92 3.47 17.84
CA SER A 890 25.13 3.42 17.00
C SER A 890 25.82 2.06 17.10
N ILE A 891 26.44 1.61 16.00
CA ILE A 891 27.31 0.43 16.01
C ILE A 891 28.61 0.81 16.70
N ILE A 892 28.93 0.11 17.79
CA ILE A 892 30.19 0.29 18.54
C ILE A 892 31.23 -0.77 18.21
N TYR A 893 30.81 -1.91 17.65
CA TYR A 893 31.71 -2.97 17.24
C TYR A 893 31.08 -3.84 16.13
N GLN A 894 31.92 -4.34 15.24
CA GLN A 894 31.61 -5.39 14.28
C GLN A 894 32.83 -6.31 14.20
N SER A 895 32.61 -7.63 14.29
CA SER A 895 33.68 -8.63 14.14
C SER A 895 34.25 -8.60 12.72
N ARG A 896 35.55 -8.85 12.59
CA ARG A 896 36.20 -8.91 11.28
C ARG A 896 35.94 -10.27 10.64
N ALA A 897 35.42 -10.26 9.40
CA ALA A 897 35.33 -11.45 8.55
C ALA A 897 36.74 -11.90 8.12
N GLN A 898 36.96 -13.22 8.10
CA GLN A 898 38.27 -13.83 7.94
C GLN A 898 38.33 -14.68 6.67
N PHE A 899 39.15 -14.26 5.71
CA PHE A 899 39.26 -14.85 4.38
C PHE A 899 40.67 -15.36 4.09
N HIS A 900 40.75 -16.42 3.28
CA HIS A 900 41.96 -16.75 2.50
C HIS A 900 41.94 -16.05 1.14
N GLY A 901 40.75 -15.79 0.58
CA GLY A 901 40.53 -15.07 -0.69
C GLY A 901 39.10 -14.55 -0.82
N PHE A 902 38.79 -13.84 -1.90
CA PHE A 902 37.42 -13.35 -2.15
C PHE A 902 36.44 -14.53 -2.24
N ASN A 903 35.35 -14.48 -1.47
CA ASN A 903 34.37 -15.55 -1.30
C ASN A 903 35.02 -16.91 -0.93
N TYR A 904 36.12 -16.88 -0.16
CA TYR A 904 36.76 -18.09 0.38
C TYR A 904 37.15 -17.86 1.86
N PRO A 905 36.23 -18.09 2.80
CA PRO A 905 36.45 -17.87 4.23
C PRO A 905 37.32 -18.93 4.89
N LYS A 906 37.90 -18.55 6.03
CA LYS A 906 38.50 -19.50 6.98
C LYS A 906 37.44 -20.40 7.57
N GLN A 907 37.70 -21.70 7.63
CA GLN A 907 36.66 -22.68 7.91
C GLN A 907 37.19 -23.93 8.61
N LEU A 908 36.45 -24.39 9.62
CA LEU A 908 36.74 -25.62 10.35
C LEU A 908 36.36 -26.84 9.48
N LEU A 909 37.27 -27.80 9.29
CA LEU A 909 37.19 -28.78 8.19
C LEU A 909 37.35 -30.24 8.65
N LYS A 910 36.43 -31.11 8.22
CA LYS A 910 36.60 -32.58 8.22
C LYS A 910 36.65 -33.11 6.78
N ASN A 911 37.67 -33.92 6.47
CA ASN A 911 37.89 -34.47 5.13
C ASN A 911 37.69 -35.99 5.12
N ALA A 912 36.93 -36.50 4.15
CA ALA A 912 36.57 -37.92 4.02
C ALA A 912 37.76 -38.85 3.73
N THR A 913 38.89 -38.35 3.22
CA THR A 913 40.06 -39.22 2.93
C THR A 913 41.35 -38.71 3.54
N SER A 914 42.03 -39.57 4.29
CA SER A 914 43.44 -39.42 4.71
C SER A 914 44.41 -39.72 3.54
N SER A 915 44.07 -39.29 2.33
CA SER A 915 44.85 -39.54 1.12
C SER A 915 46.03 -38.56 1.03
N ARG A 916 47.26 -39.10 0.90
CA ARG A 916 48.52 -38.35 1.00
C ARG A 916 48.76 -37.27 -0.09
N ARG A 917 47.79 -37.02 -0.98
CA ARG A 917 47.87 -36.01 -2.06
C ARG A 917 47.24 -34.65 -1.71
N SER A 918 46.28 -34.59 -0.77
CA SER A 918 45.75 -33.30 -0.30
C SER A 918 46.52 -32.81 0.92
N ARG A 919 47.67 -32.17 0.68
CA ARG A 919 48.53 -31.58 1.73
C ARG A 919 48.81 -30.08 1.56
N ASN A 920 48.23 -29.47 0.53
CA ASN A 920 48.38 -28.05 0.19
C ASN A 920 47.07 -27.24 0.35
N ASN A 921 45.94 -27.87 0.69
CA ASN A 921 44.76 -27.12 1.12
C ASN A 921 44.96 -26.66 2.58
N SER A 922 44.70 -25.38 2.84
CA SER A 922 44.78 -24.77 4.17
C SER A 922 43.67 -25.30 5.08
N SER A 923 44.03 -26.22 5.98
CA SER A 923 43.15 -26.66 7.06
C SER A 923 43.25 -25.68 8.23
N ASP A 924 42.31 -24.73 8.34
CA ASP A 924 42.20 -23.90 9.55
C ASP A 924 41.82 -24.75 10.76
N SER A 925 42.16 -24.27 11.95
CA SER A 925 41.87 -24.95 13.22
C SER A 925 41.20 -24.01 14.23
N PRO A 926 40.64 -24.54 15.33
CA PRO A 926 40.13 -23.71 16.43
C PRO A 926 41.20 -22.83 17.11
N ARG A 927 42.49 -22.98 16.77
CA ARG A 927 43.57 -22.09 17.22
C ARG A 927 43.56 -20.77 16.45
N ASP A 928 43.19 -20.81 15.17
CA ASP A 928 43.22 -19.69 14.22
C ASP A 928 42.03 -18.74 14.37
N ALA A 929 41.00 -19.15 15.11
CA ALA A 929 39.86 -18.34 15.49
C ALA A 929 40.27 -17.13 16.36
N GLU A 930 39.71 -15.97 16.07
CA GLU A 930 39.96 -14.71 16.81
C GLU A 930 39.04 -14.64 18.04
N SER A 931 39.54 -14.11 19.16
CA SER A 931 38.75 -13.99 20.39
C SER A 931 38.64 -12.53 20.84
N TYR A 932 37.47 -12.17 21.34
CA TYR A 932 37.07 -10.82 21.72
C TYR A 932 36.51 -10.80 23.14
N GLU A 933 36.83 -9.76 23.91
CA GLU A 933 36.29 -9.55 25.27
C GLU A 933 35.74 -8.12 25.36
N VAL A 934 34.45 -7.98 25.67
CA VAL A 934 33.73 -6.69 25.61
C VAL A 934 32.86 -6.49 26.86
N GLN A 935 32.99 -5.33 27.51
CA GLN A 935 32.08 -4.93 28.60
C GLN A 935 30.76 -4.42 28.03
N LEU A 936 29.68 -5.16 28.30
CA LEU A 936 28.32 -4.76 27.96
C LEU A 936 27.74 -3.76 28.97
N ARG A 937 26.70 -3.06 28.53
CA ARG A 937 25.88 -2.10 29.28
C ARG A 937 24.40 -2.46 29.10
N GLU A 938 23.57 -1.89 29.96
CA GLU A 938 22.12 -1.93 29.81
C GLU A 938 21.69 -1.38 28.44
N LYS A 939 20.74 -2.05 27.77
CA LYS A 939 20.22 -1.72 26.42
C LYS A 939 21.25 -1.80 25.28
N ASP A 940 22.38 -2.49 25.48
CA ASP A 940 23.16 -2.99 24.36
C ASP A 940 22.38 -4.08 23.61
N ILE A 941 22.55 -4.11 22.29
CA ILE A 941 22.02 -5.16 21.40
C ILE A 941 23.21 -5.82 20.70
N ILE A 942 23.30 -7.14 20.80
CA ILE A 942 24.30 -7.98 20.15
C ILE A 942 23.58 -8.80 19.08
N ILE A 943 24.08 -8.77 17.85
CA ILE A 943 23.49 -9.48 16.70
C ILE A 943 24.56 -10.42 16.16
N ALA A 944 24.38 -11.73 16.32
CA ALA A 944 25.20 -12.75 15.69
C ALA A 944 24.54 -13.23 14.38
N TYR A 945 25.32 -13.45 13.33
CA TYR A 945 24.81 -13.70 11.98
C TYR A 945 25.73 -14.59 11.13
N THR A 946 25.15 -15.28 10.14
CA THR A 946 25.88 -15.90 9.01
C THR A 946 26.06 -14.92 7.85
N ASP A 947 26.93 -15.27 6.89
CA ASP A 947 27.36 -14.41 5.77
C ASP A 947 26.19 -13.91 4.89
N GLY A 948 25.17 -14.74 4.67
CA GLY A 948 23.97 -14.40 3.90
C GLY A 948 23.23 -13.14 4.37
N LEU A 949 23.41 -12.71 5.63
CA LEU A 949 22.98 -11.38 6.07
C LEU A 949 23.89 -10.28 5.50
N VAL A 950 25.19 -10.31 5.83
CA VAL A 950 26.12 -9.20 5.57
C VAL A 950 26.57 -9.09 4.11
N ASP A 951 26.41 -10.15 3.32
CA ASP A 951 26.55 -10.09 1.86
C ASP A 951 25.41 -9.32 1.19
N ASN A 952 24.26 -9.22 1.85
CA ASN A 952 23.02 -8.68 1.26
C ASN A 952 22.52 -7.39 1.92
N VAL A 953 22.90 -7.10 3.16
CA VAL A 953 22.40 -5.98 3.97
C VAL A 953 23.57 -5.20 4.58
N TYR A 954 23.55 -3.87 4.46
CA TYR A 954 24.57 -3.01 5.05
C TYR A 954 24.39 -2.88 6.58
N PRO A 955 25.47 -2.74 7.37
CA PRO A 955 25.37 -2.57 8.82
C PRO A 955 24.46 -1.40 9.25
N GLU A 956 24.45 -0.32 8.48
CA GLU A 956 23.58 0.85 8.68
C GLU A 956 22.09 0.50 8.54
N GLU A 957 21.72 -0.39 7.61
CA GLU A 957 20.34 -0.87 7.42
C GLU A 957 19.90 -1.77 8.59
N ILE A 958 20.81 -2.59 9.13
CA ILE A 958 20.57 -3.37 10.36
C ILE A 958 20.31 -2.43 11.55
N LEU A 959 21.08 -1.35 11.66
CA LEU A 959 20.91 -0.33 12.71
C LEU A 959 19.56 0.39 12.58
N GLU A 960 19.10 0.70 11.37
CA GLU A 960 17.75 1.25 11.15
C GLU A 960 16.65 0.27 11.56
N ILE A 961 16.74 -1.01 11.18
CA ILE A 961 15.77 -2.05 11.56
C ILE A 961 15.65 -2.17 13.09
N CYS A 962 16.79 -2.25 13.80
CA CYS A 962 16.80 -2.26 15.26
C CYS A 962 16.22 -0.97 15.86
N SER A 963 16.53 0.19 15.28
CA SER A 963 16.02 1.49 15.74
C SER A 963 14.50 1.61 15.60
N VAL A 964 13.91 1.04 14.53
CA VAL A 964 12.46 0.98 14.36
C VAL A 964 11.81 0.06 15.39
N VAL A 965 12.37 -1.13 15.65
CA VAL A 965 11.81 -2.05 16.66
C VAL A 965 11.91 -1.48 18.10
N LEU A 966 12.96 -0.71 18.41
CA LEU A 966 13.06 0.01 19.69
C LEU A 966 12.02 1.12 19.88
N GLN A 967 11.40 1.63 18.82
CA GLN A 967 10.33 2.63 18.90
C GLN A 967 8.93 2.00 19.08
N GLU A 968 8.79 0.69 18.85
CA GLU A 968 7.51 0.00 19.01
C GLU A 968 7.18 -0.28 20.48
N HIS A 969 5.96 0.09 20.88
CA HIS A 969 5.46 -0.05 22.24
C HIS A 969 5.08 -1.51 22.56
N ARG A 970 6.11 -2.35 22.75
CA ARG A 970 6.03 -3.77 23.12
C ARG A 970 6.94 -4.08 24.31
N HIS A 971 6.67 -5.17 25.02
CA HIS A 971 7.51 -5.64 26.12
C HIS A 971 8.94 -5.97 25.65
N ASP A 972 9.94 -5.66 26.49
CA ASP A 972 11.36 -5.86 26.18
C ASP A 972 11.75 -7.31 25.89
N HIS A 973 11.02 -8.29 26.43
CA HIS A 973 11.27 -9.72 26.18
C HIS A 973 11.01 -10.14 24.72
N ASP A 974 10.07 -9.49 24.02
CA ASP A 974 9.71 -9.83 22.63
C ASP A 974 10.61 -9.14 21.59
N ARG A 975 11.25 -8.02 21.97
CA ARG A 975 12.01 -7.15 21.04
C ARG A 975 13.13 -7.90 20.30
N PRO A 976 13.96 -8.77 20.94
CA PRO A 976 15.01 -9.50 20.23
C PRO A 976 14.47 -10.43 19.14
N GLN A 977 13.33 -11.08 19.36
CA GLN A 977 12.71 -11.97 18.36
C GLN A 977 12.17 -11.18 17.18
N ILE A 978 11.50 -10.04 17.45
CA ILE A 978 10.99 -9.17 16.39
C ILE A 978 12.13 -8.55 15.57
N MET A 979 13.28 -8.25 16.20
CA MET A 979 14.49 -7.82 15.49
C MET A 979 15.03 -8.94 14.58
N SER A 980 15.24 -10.16 15.11
CA SER A 980 15.79 -11.26 14.31
C SER A 980 14.89 -11.61 13.11
N ASP A 981 13.58 -11.68 13.31
CA ASP A 981 12.62 -11.94 12.23
C ASP A 981 12.63 -10.85 11.14
N ARG A 982 12.72 -9.57 11.50
CA ARG A 982 12.79 -8.47 10.52
C ARG A 982 14.11 -8.42 9.76
N ILE A 983 15.23 -8.66 10.44
CA ILE A 983 16.56 -8.68 9.82
C ILE A 983 16.62 -9.82 8.78
N VAL A 984 16.15 -11.02 9.13
CA VAL A 984 16.07 -12.16 8.19
C VAL A 984 15.11 -11.89 7.03
N ASP A 985 13.88 -11.42 7.30
CA ASP A 985 12.91 -11.18 6.23
C ASP A 985 13.32 -10.00 5.32
N TYR A 986 14.16 -9.05 5.78
CA TYR A 986 14.78 -8.02 4.95
C TYR A 986 15.95 -8.56 4.11
N ALA A 987 16.85 -9.34 4.72
CA ALA A 987 17.96 -9.99 3.99
C ALA A 987 17.45 -10.81 2.81
N ARG A 988 16.38 -11.61 3.01
CA ARG A 988 15.75 -12.40 1.94
C ARG A 988 15.13 -11.58 0.80
N GLN A 989 14.81 -10.30 1.02
CA GLN A 989 14.36 -9.40 -0.04
C GLN A 989 15.57 -8.88 -0.84
N CYS A 990 16.66 -8.51 -0.15
CA CYS A 990 17.90 -8.07 -0.78
C CYS A 990 18.56 -9.19 -1.61
N MET A 991 18.66 -10.41 -1.06
CA MET A 991 19.08 -11.64 -1.75
C MET A 991 18.41 -11.86 -3.11
N ARG A 992 17.14 -11.47 -3.25
CA ARG A 992 16.32 -11.69 -4.45
C ARG A 992 16.32 -10.51 -5.41
N SER A 993 16.87 -9.37 -5.00
CA SER A 993 16.92 -8.15 -5.81
C SER A 993 18.04 -8.26 -6.85
N LYS A 994 17.71 -8.00 -8.12
CA LYS A 994 18.70 -7.86 -9.23
C LYS A 994 18.99 -6.39 -9.59
N THR A 995 18.59 -5.47 -8.71
CA THR A 995 18.65 -4.01 -8.91
C THR A 995 19.18 -3.23 -7.70
N LEU A 996 19.33 -3.86 -6.54
CA LEU A 996 19.90 -3.26 -5.33
C LEU A 996 21.38 -3.64 -5.23
N LEU A 997 22.26 -2.63 -5.09
CA LEU A 997 23.71 -2.78 -5.01
C LEU A 997 24.10 -3.28 -3.61
N THR A 998 24.09 -4.60 -3.43
CA THR A 998 24.40 -5.26 -2.16
C THR A 998 25.88 -5.10 -1.75
N PRO A 999 26.21 -5.31 -0.46
CA PRO A 999 27.60 -5.40 -0.02
C PRO A 999 28.43 -6.38 -0.85
N PHE A 1000 27.87 -7.54 -1.19
CA PHE A 1000 28.53 -8.56 -2.01
C PHE A 1000 28.77 -8.11 -3.46
N GLU A 1001 27.78 -7.55 -4.16
CA GLU A 1001 27.99 -6.97 -5.51
C GLU A 1001 29.07 -5.88 -5.46
N ARG A 1002 29.01 -5.00 -4.46
CA ARG A 1002 30.00 -3.93 -4.26
C ARG A 1002 31.42 -4.46 -3.97
N GLN A 1003 31.55 -5.64 -3.36
CA GLN A 1003 32.84 -6.28 -3.13
C GLN A 1003 33.33 -7.07 -4.36
N ALA A 1004 32.42 -7.76 -5.06
CA ALA A 1004 32.70 -8.46 -6.32
C ALA A 1004 33.27 -7.48 -7.38
N ILE A 1005 32.64 -6.30 -7.54
CA ILE A 1005 33.10 -5.23 -8.44
C ILE A 1005 34.55 -4.81 -8.13
N LYS A 1006 34.94 -4.67 -6.86
CA LYS A 1006 36.33 -4.32 -6.47
C LYS A 1006 37.35 -5.42 -6.83
N GLN A 1007 36.90 -6.68 -6.90
CA GLN A 1007 37.72 -7.84 -7.24
C GLN A 1007 37.65 -8.19 -8.73
N GLY A 1008 36.97 -7.37 -9.55
CA GLY A 1008 36.78 -7.63 -10.99
C GLY A 1008 35.80 -8.75 -11.31
N VAL A 1009 35.03 -9.24 -10.34
CA VAL A 1009 34.07 -10.33 -10.50
C VAL A 1009 32.71 -9.77 -10.91
N ALA A 1010 32.16 -10.28 -12.01
CA ALA A 1010 30.88 -9.85 -12.55
C ALA A 1010 29.68 -10.53 -11.82
N HIS A 1011 29.36 -10.04 -10.62
CA HIS A 1011 28.09 -10.33 -9.94
C HIS A 1011 27.11 -9.16 -10.11
N LYS A 1012 25.80 -9.40 -9.92
CA LYS A 1012 24.78 -8.34 -9.93
C LYS A 1012 23.57 -8.67 -9.05
N GLY A 1013 23.25 -7.78 -8.12
CA GLY A 1013 22.20 -7.96 -7.13
C GLY A 1013 22.65 -8.78 -5.92
N GLY A 1014 21.67 -9.31 -5.18
CA GLY A 1014 21.92 -10.15 -4.02
C GLY A 1014 22.66 -11.45 -4.31
N LYS A 1015 23.33 -11.97 -3.28
CA LYS A 1015 23.85 -13.34 -3.22
C LYS A 1015 22.75 -14.19 -2.60
N ILE A 1016 22.26 -15.21 -3.33
CA ILE A 1016 21.24 -16.11 -2.80
C ILE A 1016 21.94 -17.13 -1.89
N ASP A 1017 21.66 -17.06 -0.59
CA ASP A 1017 22.25 -17.97 0.39
C ASP A 1017 21.28 -18.33 1.52
N ASP A 1018 21.73 -19.22 2.39
CA ASP A 1018 21.09 -19.45 3.70
C ASP A 1018 21.34 -18.22 4.60
N VAL A 1019 20.49 -17.99 5.61
CA VAL A 1019 20.70 -16.87 6.54
C VAL A 1019 20.09 -17.15 7.92
N THR A 1020 20.90 -16.96 8.96
CA THR A 1020 20.54 -17.15 10.36
C THR A 1020 21.00 -15.95 11.18
N VAL A 1021 20.14 -15.49 12.09
CA VAL A 1021 20.39 -14.30 12.92
C VAL A 1021 19.89 -14.55 14.34
N VAL A 1022 20.78 -14.38 15.31
CA VAL A 1022 20.45 -14.44 16.74
C VAL A 1022 20.73 -13.08 17.38
N VAL A 1023 19.67 -12.45 17.89
CA VAL A 1023 19.71 -11.14 18.55
C VAL A 1023 19.64 -11.34 20.06
N THR A 1024 20.55 -10.71 20.80
CA THR A 1024 20.57 -10.67 22.27
C THR A 1024 20.48 -9.22 22.75
N MET A 1025 19.56 -8.91 23.65
CA MET A 1025 19.42 -7.60 24.28
C MET A 1025 19.73 -7.67 25.78
N VAL A 1026 20.47 -6.68 26.29
CA VAL A 1026 20.97 -6.64 27.67
C VAL A 1026 20.07 -5.82 28.59
N GLU A 1027 19.64 -6.42 29.70
CA GLU A 1027 19.03 -5.76 30.86
C GLU A 1027 19.96 -5.87 32.07
N ARG A 1028 19.81 -5.01 33.08
CA ARG A 1028 20.68 -4.94 34.27
C ARG A 1028 19.90 -5.10 35.57
#